data_AF-A0A0B8N4D5-F1
#
_entry.id   AF-A0A0B8N4D5-F1
#
_cell.length_a   1.000
_cell.length_b   1.000
_cell.length_c   1.000
_cell.angle_alpha   90.00
_cell.angle_beta   90.00
_cell.angle_gamma   90.00
#
_symmetry.space_group_name_H-M   'P 1'
#
loop_
_entity.id
_entity.type
_entity.pdbx_description
1 polymer ?
#
loop_
_entity_poly.entity_id
_entity_poly.type
_entity_poly.pdbx_seq_one_letter_code
_entity_poly.pdbx_strand_id
1 'polypeptide(L)'
;MPTRAEIDSLPLSPAHKARLLCRHNLVETTSGLAGDYVQANLIVLHSDYSNDFRMLCARNPVPCPILGWTPVGDPRKIIPTSPDVSVIEDSDFDIRTDVPYYHIFHTVDDDSYEGGKKVIIETKSNLLSTWTDNHIAFLIGCSFSFEQALTQSGLRVCHQEDSRTVAMYQTTIPLLPAGIFHGSTYVVSMRLYKPDEIEQVRDVTRPYSASHGEPVAWGWEGAKLIGVNDLGKVDYGDAQVVREGDVPVFWALTMANLINDTTQYATSHAKRVYVLAIVTSMGALMFGYDLAFIGTSIGLDPFKKDFGLVDATESTQNAFAANIVSLLQAGCFFGSLAAAPLGDRFGRRTALALGAIAFVVGSIMQVASSGSQAVIFVGRFVGGLGVGAASMLVPLYTAECAPPAIRGRLVGIYEIGVQVGTCLGFWINFGVQQHMAPTSAQWRTPFALQLIPGGLLLIGLWFMPESPRWMAKVHGRTRVIEVLSLLRELPGDHPALQFETNEIFQQLEIERGMSSDGALSSVKEIIQPGIRYRVLLGVVIMIFFQMAGSNAINYYSPRIFHSFGLTGTRTALISTGVYGIVRLVAVFFAMYFVVDRFGRKPMLIVGSAVMAISMWLIGAFVKIQSIDPKAGGPISGTSYAAAVFLYLFAVGFCFSWAGVPWIICSEIYPLQVRGLAVSICVATHWLMNFVIARSVPYMISNIGYGTYFVFAACTTLSIPFVWLMIPETKGLSLEEVDLLFCENRVFYTLRPTASNVRPRTSEQKAMVEQVENV
;
A
#
# COMPACT_ATOMS: atom_id res chain seq x y z
N MET A 1 23.25 -49.13 5.66
CA MET A 1 23.29 -48.15 4.56
C MET A 1 23.98 -48.82 3.39
N PRO A 2 23.47 -48.66 2.16
CA PRO A 2 24.13 -49.20 0.98
C PRO A 2 25.50 -48.54 0.77
N THR A 3 26.44 -49.25 0.16
CA THR A 3 27.74 -48.72 -0.26
C THR A 3 27.64 -48.04 -1.64
N ARG A 4 28.60 -47.18 -1.98
CA ARG A 4 28.65 -46.53 -3.31
C ARG A 4 28.67 -47.56 -4.44
N ALA A 5 29.45 -48.63 -4.29
CA ALA A 5 29.53 -49.71 -5.28
C ALA A 5 28.18 -50.42 -5.48
N GLU A 6 27.41 -50.62 -4.40
CA GLU A 6 26.07 -51.21 -4.49
C GLU A 6 25.12 -50.30 -5.27
N ILE A 7 25.11 -48.98 -5.01
CA ILE A 7 24.25 -48.02 -5.72
C ILE A 7 24.67 -47.89 -7.19
N ASP A 8 25.98 -47.81 -7.46
CA ASP A 8 26.52 -47.68 -8.82
C ASP A 8 26.20 -48.92 -9.68
N SER A 9 26.05 -50.10 -9.05
CA SER A 9 25.67 -51.35 -9.71
C SER A 9 24.19 -51.45 -10.10
N LEU A 10 23.32 -50.60 -9.54
CA LEU A 10 21.88 -50.65 -9.82
C LEU A 10 21.58 -50.25 -11.28
N PRO A 11 20.55 -50.83 -11.92
CA PRO A 11 20.15 -50.48 -13.29
C PRO A 11 19.28 -49.21 -13.32
N LEU A 12 19.77 -48.12 -12.72
CA LEU A 12 19.08 -46.84 -12.59
C LEU A 12 19.75 -45.76 -13.46
N SER A 13 19.03 -44.66 -13.73
CA SER A 13 19.60 -43.51 -14.45
C SER A 13 20.75 -42.88 -13.65
N PRO A 14 21.70 -42.18 -14.29
CA PRO A 14 22.78 -41.48 -13.59
C PRO A 14 22.25 -40.48 -12.53
N ALA A 15 21.18 -39.75 -12.84
CA ALA A 15 20.56 -38.81 -11.90
C ALA A 15 19.94 -39.50 -10.68
N HIS A 16 19.27 -40.65 -10.89
CA HIS A 16 18.70 -41.44 -9.79
C HIS A 16 19.80 -42.01 -8.90
N LYS A 17 20.90 -42.50 -9.48
CA LYS A 17 22.08 -42.94 -8.70
C LYS A 17 22.68 -41.81 -7.87
N ALA A 18 22.90 -40.65 -8.48
CA ALA A 18 23.43 -39.47 -7.78
C ALA A 18 22.55 -39.07 -6.59
N ARG A 19 21.21 -39.07 -6.77
CA ARG A 19 20.23 -38.81 -5.71
C ARG A 19 20.33 -39.83 -4.56
N LEU A 20 20.47 -41.11 -4.87
CA LEU A 20 20.63 -42.16 -3.85
C LEU A 20 21.97 -42.05 -3.10
N LEU A 21 23.05 -41.67 -3.79
CA LEU A 21 24.34 -41.39 -3.16
C LEU A 21 24.23 -40.20 -2.18
N CYS A 22 23.54 -39.12 -2.60
CA CYS A 22 23.25 -37.96 -1.76
C CYS A 22 22.42 -38.36 -0.52
N ARG A 23 21.33 -39.13 -0.71
CA ARG A 23 20.46 -39.61 0.38
C ARG A 23 21.20 -40.39 1.48
N HIS A 24 22.25 -41.10 1.09
CA HIS A 24 23.07 -41.91 1.99
C HIS A 24 24.37 -41.20 2.41
N ASN A 25 24.52 -39.92 2.10
CA ASN A 25 25.68 -39.09 2.42
C ASN A 25 27.00 -39.68 1.93
N LEU A 26 26.95 -40.42 0.80
CA LEU A 26 28.13 -41.02 0.16
C LEU A 26 28.83 -40.04 -0.78
N VAL A 27 28.13 -38.97 -1.16
CA VAL A 27 28.66 -37.81 -1.90
C VAL A 27 28.05 -36.55 -1.31
N GLU A 28 28.83 -35.47 -1.27
CA GLU A 28 28.38 -34.18 -0.72
C GLU A 28 27.90 -33.21 -1.81
N THR A 29 28.32 -33.41 -3.06
CA THR A 29 27.92 -32.60 -4.20
C THR A 29 27.65 -33.50 -5.41
N THR A 30 26.88 -32.99 -6.37
CA THR A 30 26.63 -33.66 -7.66
C THR A 30 27.59 -33.20 -8.76
N SER A 31 28.61 -32.42 -8.44
CA SER A 31 29.65 -32.00 -9.40
C SER A 31 30.31 -33.24 -10.03
N GLY A 32 30.35 -33.28 -11.37
CA GLY A 32 30.87 -34.42 -12.14
C GLY A 32 29.97 -35.67 -12.14
N LEU A 33 28.76 -35.60 -11.60
CA LEU A 33 27.76 -36.67 -11.63
C LEU A 33 26.54 -36.23 -12.47
N ALA A 34 25.96 -37.18 -13.23
CA ALA A 34 24.72 -36.96 -13.99
C ALA A 34 24.71 -35.68 -14.85
N GLY A 35 25.80 -35.36 -15.55
CA GLY A 35 25.98 -34.06 -16.19
C GLY A 35 25.07 -33.77 -17.40
N ASP A 36 24.34 -34.76 -17.91
CA ASP A 36 23.26 -34.56 -18.90
C ASP A 36 21.93 -34.11 -18.26
N TYR A 37 21.91 -33.91 -16.93
CA TYR A 37 20.72 -33.51 -16.17
C TYR A 37 20.90 -32.14 -15.53
N VAL A 38 19.80 -31.38 -15.45
CA VAL A 38 19.75 -30.12 -14.71
C VAL A 38 19.98 -30.38 -13.23
N GLN A 39 20.94 -29.65 -12.66
CA GLN A 39 21.27 -29.69 -11.24
C GLN A 39 20.57 -28.53 -10.52
N ALA A 40 20.18 -28.75 -9.27
CA ALA A 40 19.44 -27.76 -8.48
C ALA A 40 19.99 -27.63 -7.05
N ASN A 41 19.95 -26.40 -6.55
CA ASN A 41 20.04 -26.06 -5.15
C ASN A 41 18.65 -26.10 -4.51
N LEU A 42 18.59 -26.34 -3.20
CA LEU A 42 17.35 -26.48 -2.45
C LEU A 42 17.19 -25.37 -1.40
N ILE A 43 16.04 -24.70 -1.41
CA ILE A 43 15.63 -23.78 -0.35
C ILE A 43 14.29 -24.25 0.21
N VAL A 44 14.20 -24.39 1.53
CA VAL A 44 12.98 -24.77 2.24
C VAL A 44 12.57 -23.62 3.16
N LEU A 45 11.31 -23.20 3.07
CA LEU A 45 10.78 -22.08 3.86
C LEU A 45 9.34 -22.32 4.29
N HIS A 46 8.87 -21.55 5.27
CA HIS A 46 7.46 -21.55 5.67
C HIS A 46 6.60 -20.95 4.56
N SER A 47 5.44 -21.55 4.28
CA SER A 47 4.56 -21.24 3.15
C SER A 47 4.11 -19.78 3.10
N ASP A 48 4.07 -19.10 4.24
CA ASP A 48 3.74 -17.68 4.35
C ASP A 48 4.71 -16.79 3.58
N TYR A 49 5.97 -17.22 3.42
CA TYR A 49 7.01 -16.48 2.69
C TYR A 49 7.18 -16.95 1.25
N SER A 50 6.34 -17.87 0.78
CA SER A 50 6.45 -18.45 -0.57
C SER A 50 6.28 -17.42 -1.69
N ASN A 51 5.35 -16.48 -1.52
CA ASN A 51 5.13 -15.42 -2.51
C ASN A 51 6.29 -14.42 -2.52
N ASP A 52 6.78 -14.03 -1.34
CA ASP A 52 7.93 -13.13 -1.19
C ASP A 52 9.16 -13.73 -1.87
N PHE A 53 9.40 -15.02 -1.67
CA PHE A 53 10.54 -15.72 -2.28
C PHE A 53 10.39 -15.84 -3.80
N ARG A 54 9.19 -16.16 -4.30
CA ARG A 54 8.93 -16.19 -5.75
C ARG A 54 9.13 -14.82 -6.40
N MET A 55 8.69 -13.75 -5.75
CA MET A 55 8.93 -12.38 -6.21
C MET A 55 10.43 -12.06 -6.19
N LEU A 56 11.16 -12.51 -5.16
CA LEU A 56 12.61 -12.33 -5.12
C LEU A 56 13.26 -13.00 -6.32
N CYS A 57 12.89 -14.26 -6.61
CA CYS A 57 13.41 -14.98 -7.77
C CYS A 57 13.04 -14.31 -9.09
N ALA A 58 11.80 -13.85 -9.25
CA ALA A 58 11.35 -13.16 -10.46
C ALA A 58 12.08 -11.84 -10.71
N ARG A 59 12.44 -11.11 -9.64
CA ARG A 59 13.23 -9.87 -9.73
C ARG A 59 14.72 -10.13 -9.93
N ASN A 60 15.20 -11.30 -9.54
CA ASN A 60 16.61 -11.67 -9.65
C ASN A 60 16.77 -12.99 -10.43
N PRO A 61 16.35 -13.05 -11.71
CA PRO A 61 16.23 -14.32 -12.43
C PRO A 61 17.58 -15.00 -12.71
N VAL A 62 18.68 -14.24 -12.80
CA VAL A 62 20.03 -14.77 -13.03
C VAL A 62 20.62 -15.43 -11.76
N PRO A 63 20.63 -14.77 -10.59
CA PRO A 63 21.16 -15.39 -9.37
C PRO A 63 20.14 -16.31 -8.66
N CYS A 64 18.83 -16.17 -8.93
CA CYS A 64 17.76 -16.98 -8.33
C CYS A 64 16.86 -17.70 -9.38
N PRO A 65 17.42 -18.48 -10.32
CA PRO A 65 16.62 -19.12 -11.37
C PRO A 65 15.74 -20.23 -10.79
N ILE A 66 14.42 -20.01 -10.75
CA ILE A 66 13.49 -20.97 -10.17
C ILE A 66 13.13 -22.09 -11.17
N LEU A 67 13.51 -23.33 -10.87
CA LEU A 67 13.22 -24.50 -11.70
C LEU A 67 11.85 -25.12 -11.38
N GLY A 68 11.46 -25.09 -10.12
CA GLY A 68 10.19 -25.62 -9.64
C GLY A 68 10.07 -25.56 -8.12
N TRP A 69 8.95 -26.03 -7.59
CA TRP A 69 8.69 -26.06 -6.14
C TRP A 69 7.74 -27.18 -5.76
N THR A 70 7.70 -27.53 -4.48
CA THR A 70 6.73 -28.51 -3.97
C THR A 70 5.36 -27.88 -3.73
N PRO A 71 4.25 -28.64 -3.79
CA PRO A 71 3.03 -28.25 -3.11
C PRO A 71 3.30 -28.01 -1.61
N VAL A 72 2.52 -27.12 -0.99
CA VAL A 72 2.66 -26.85 0.45
C VAL A 72 2.39 -28.13 1.23
N GLY A 73 3.33 -28.51 2.08
CA GLY A 73 3.27 -29.71 2.93
C GLY A 73 3.68 -31.01 2.24
N ASP A 74 3.68 -31.11 0.90
CA ASP A 74 3.98 -32.35 0.16
C ASP A 74 5.42 -32.38 -0.37
N PRO A 75 6.35 -33.12 0.27
CA PRO A 75 7.76 -33.16 -0.12
C PRO A 75 8.08 -34.12 -1.29
N ARG A 76 7.08 -34.81 -1.85
CA ARG A 76 7.29 -35.88 -2.84
C ARG A 76 6.88 -35.51 -4.27
N LYS A 77 6.50 -34.25 -4.48
CA LYS A 77 6.04 -33.79 -5.79
C LYS A 77 6.67 -32.43 -6.12
N ILE A 78 7.10 -32.26 -7.35
CA ILE A 78 7.58 -30.98 -7.89
C ILE A 78 6.58 -30.45 -8.92
N ILE A 79 6.29 -29.17 -8.82
CA ILE A 79 5.58 -28.37 -9.81
C ILE A 79 6.66 -27.60 -10.58
N PRO A 80 6.87 -27.88 -11.89
CA PRO A 80 7.88 -27.19 -12.68
C PRO A 80 7.46 -25.74 -13.01
N THR A 81 8.44 -24.84 -13.18
CA THR A 81 8.17 -23.45 -13.58
C THR A 81 7.74 -23.33 -15.05
N SER A 82 8.16 -24.25 -15.92
CA SER A 82 7.82 -24.31 -17.34
C SER A 82 7.54 -25.75 -17.78
N PRO A 83 6.66 -25.99 -18.78
CA PRO A 83 6.44 -27.33 -19.34
C PRO A 83 7.71 -28.00 -19.88
N ASP A 84 8.72 -27.21 -20.26
CA ASP A 84 9.98 -27.69 -20.82
C ASP A 84 10.96 -28.22 -19.74
N VAL A 85 10.65 -28.02 -18.45
CA VAL A 85 11.45 -28.53 -17.34
C VAL A 85 10.91 -29.89 -16.92
N SER A 86 11.66 -30.95 -17.22
CA SER A 86 11.36 -32.29 -16.72
C SER A 86 11.50 -32.37 -15.21
N VAL A 87 10.56 -33.05 -14.56
CA VAL A 87 10.55 -33.24 -13.10
C VAL A 87 10.91 -34.68 -12.74
N ILE A 88 11.36 -34.88 -11.50
CA ILE A 88 11.67 -36.21 -10.98
C ILE A 88 10.35 -36.98 -10.81
N GLU A 89 10.25 -38.14 -11.47
CA GLU A 89 9.08 -39.03 -11.42
C GLU A 89 9.35 -40.34 -10.68
N ASP A 90 10.56 -40.51 -10.14
CA ASP A 90 10.94 -41.70 -9.38
C ASP A 90 10.00 -41.91 -8.19
N SER A 91 9.47 -43.13 -8.03
CA SER A 91 8.49 -43.43 -6.97
C SER A 91 9.03 -43.30 -5.55
N ASP A 92 10.35 -43.33 -5.39
CA ASP A 92 11.02 -43.19 -4.10
C ASP A 92 11.48 -41.76 -3.80
N PHE A 93 11.19 -40.75 -4.65
CA PHE A 93 11.61 -39.37 -4.45
C PHE A 93 11.04 -38.73 -3.17
N ASP A 94 11.90 -38.11 -2.36
CA ASP A 94 11.50 -37.35 -1.17
C ASP A 94 12.54 -36.27 -0.82
N ILE A 95 12.15 -35.00 -0.98
CA ILE A 95 13.03 -33.83 -0.74
C ILE A 95 13.59 -33.77 0.67
N ARG A 96 12.98 -34.45 1.65
CA ARG A 96 13.45 -34.44 3.05
C ARG A 96 14.64 -35.35 3.28
N THR A 97 14.94 -36.25 2.34
CA THR A 97 15.98 -37.26 2.47
C THR A 97 16.97 -37.26 1.31
N ASP A 98 16.69 -36.56 0.21
CA ASP A 98 17.42 -36.71 -1.06
C ASP A 98 18.59 -35.73 -1.24
N VAL A 99 18.92 -34.98 -0.19
CA VAL A 99 20.07 -34.06 -0.09
C VAL A 99 20.98 -34.55 1.03
N PRO A 100 22.32 -34.49 0.87
CA PRO A 100 23.26 -35.05 1.85
C PRO A 100 23.17 -34.41 3.24
N TYR A 101 22.92 -33.10 3.29
CA TYR A 101 22.68 -32.39 4.53
C TYR A 101 21.87 -31.13 4.29
N TYR A 102 21.14 -30.71 5.34
CA TYR A 102 20.33 -29.51 5.38
C TYR A 102 20.89 -28.60 6.45
N HIS A 103 21.15 -27.34 6.07
CA HIS A 103 21.46 -26.28 7.02
C HIS A 103 20.16 -25.58 7.41
N ILE A 104 19.82 -25.62 8.70
CA ILE A 104 18.64 -25.03 9.29
C ILE A 104 19.06 -23.79 10.06
N PHE A 105 18.50 -22.65 9.69
CA PHE A 105 18.83 -21.35 10.27
C PHE A 105 17.79 -21.00 11.36
N HIS A 106 18.24 -20.89 12.60
CA HIS A 106 17.41 -20.53 13.76
C HIS A 106 17.76 -19.14 14.25
N THR A 107 16.78 -18.27 14.48
CA THR A 107 17.00 -16.99 15.16
C THR A 107 16.79 -17.17 16.66
N VAL A 108 17.81 -16.88 17.46
CA VAL A 108 17.79 -17.02 18.92
C VAL A 108 18.03 -15.65 19.54
N ASP A 109 17.25 -15.29 20.57
CA ASP A 109 17.49 -14.06 21.31
C ASP A 109 18.80 -14.18 22.12
N ASP A 110 19.75 -13.28 21.90
CA ASP A 110 21.06 -13.25 22.56
C ASP A 110 21.37 -11.81 22.99
N ASP A 111 21.23 -11.54 24.28
CA ASP A 111 21.45 -10.22 24.90
C ASP A 111 22.91 -9.75 24.83
N SER A 112 23.85 -10.62 24.42
CA SER A 112 25.28 -10.28 24.26
C SER A 112 25.66 -9.81 22.85
N TYR A 113 24.73 -9.90 21.89
CA TYR A 113 24.93 -9.47 20.50
C TYR A 113 24.26 -8.10 20.28
N GLU A 114 24.96 -7.16 19.63
CA GLU A 114 24.36 -5.87 19.24
C GLU A 114 23.19 -6.12 18.28
N GLY A 115 21.97 -6.07 18.81
CA GLY A 115 20.77 -6.46 18.08
C GLY A 115 19.84 -7.44 18.79
N GLY A 116 20.28 -8.07 19.88
CA GLY A 116 19.46 -8.95 20.71
C GLY A 116 19.06 -10.28 20.06
N LYS A 117 19.48 -10.56 18.81
CA LYS A 117 19.18 -11.79 18.07
C LYS A 117 20.40 -12.28 17.33
N LYS A 118 20.62 -13.60 17.36
CA LYS A 118 21.71 -14.31 16.70
C LYS A 118 21.15 -15.44 15.86
N VAL A 119 21.63 -15.59 14.63
CA VAL A 119 21.30 -16.74 13.79
C VAL A 119 22.25 -17.90 14.10
N ILE A 120 21.70 -19.05 14.49
CA ILE A 120 22.41 -20.30 14.73
C ILE A 120 22.09 -21.27 13.59
N ILE A 121 23.12 -21.91 13.05
CA ILE A 121 22.98 -22.90 11.97
C ILE A 121 23.06 -24.31 12.58
N GLU A 122 22.00 -25.09 12.42
CA GLU A 122 21.96 -26.51 12.75
C GLU A 122 22.08 -27.33 11.46
N THR A 123 22.88 -28.40 11.45
CA THR A 123 23.03 -29.28 10.26
C THR A 123 22.38 -30.63 10.53
N LYS A 124 21.48 -31.07 9.65
CA LYS A 124 20.81 -32.38 9.74
C LYS A 124 20.99 -33.20 8.47
N SER A 125 20.99 -34.53 8.59
CA SER A 125 21.02 -35.47 7.45
C SER A 125 19.65 -35.67 6.80
N ASN A 126 18.56 -35.32 7.47
CA ASN A 126 17.21 -35.35 6.91
C ASN A 126 16.28 -34.36 7.62
N LEU A 127 15.16 -34.03 6.97
CA LEU A 127 14.13 -33.12 7.49
C LEU A 127 12.87 -33.83 8.00
N LEU A 128 12.86 -35.15 8.16
CA LEU A 128 11.63 -35.91 8.50
C LEU A 128 10.95 -35.43 9.79
N SER A 129 11.73 -35.02 10.80
CA SER A 129 11.24 -34.51 12.08
C SER A 129 10.98 -33.01 12.11
N THR A 130 11.48 -32.25 11.11
CA THR A 130 11.41 -30.78 11.07
C THR A 130 10.36 -30.29 10.07
N TRP A 131 10.08 -31.08 9.03
CA TRP A 131 9.08 -30.76 8.02
C TRP A 131 7.67 -30.78 8.60
N THR A 132 6.85 -29.82 8.20
CA THR A 132 5.45 -29.64 8.62
C THR A 132 4.58 -29.36 7.41
N ASP A 133 3.26 -29.40 7.60
CA ASP A 133 2.28 -29.12 6.53
C ASP A 133 2.35 -27.68 5.98
N ASN A 134 3.10 -26.79 6.64
CA ASN A 134 3.31 -25.42 6.19
C ASN A 134 4.66 -25.22 5.48
N HIS A 135 5.45 -26.26 5.25
CA HIS A 135 6.71 -26.12 4.52
C HIS A 135 6.50 -26.21 3.02
N ILE A 136 7.29 -25.42 2.29
CA ILE A 136 7.42 -25.49 0.84
C ILE A 136 8.90 -25.49 0.48
N ALA A 137 9.26 -26.30 -0.50
CA ALA A 137 10.61 -26.35 -1.04
C ALA A 137 10.66 -25.75 -2.44
N PHE A 138 11.74 -25.03 -2.72
CA PHE A 138 12.05 -24.41 -4.00
C PHE A 138 13.34 -25.01 -4.55
N LEU A 139 13.32 -25.36 -5.83
CA LEU A 139 14.47 -25.79 -6.60
C LEU A 139 15.01 -24.60 -7.38
N ILE A 140 16.24 -24.21 -7.08
CA ILE A 140 16.95 -23.13 -7.76
C ILE A 140 18.00 -23.74 -8.67
N GLY A 141 18.12 -23.28 -9.91
CA GLY A 141 19.13 -23.77 -10.84
C GLY A 141 20.55 -23.64 -10.29
N CYS A 142 21.40 -24.58 -10.67
CA CYS A 142 22.78 -24.68 -10.18
C CYS A 142 23.79 -24.59 -11.33
N SER A 143 24.98 -24.05 -11.05
CA SER A 143 26.07 -23.94 -12.01
C SER A 143 26.72 -25.28 -12.38
N PHE A 144 26.32 -26.38 -11.75
CA PHE A 144 26.78 -27.72 -12.13
C PHE A 144 26.09 -28.23 -13.41
N SER A 145 24.93 -27.67 -13.77
CA SER A 145 24.14 -28.07 -14.94
C SER A 145 24.87 -27.97 -16.27
N PHE A 146 25.91 -27.12 -16.37
CA PHE A 146 26.67 -26.89 -17.61
C PHE A 146 28.10 -27.45 -17.57
N GLU A 147 28.49 -28.17 -16.50
CA GLU A 147 29.86 -28.68 -16.36
C GLU A 147 30.22 -29.72 -17.43
N GLN A 148 29.28 -30.61 -17.76
CA GLN A 148 29.50 -31.59 -18.83
C GLN A 148 29.67 -30.91 -20.19
N ALA A 149 28.93 -29.83 -20.47
CA ALA A 149 29.08 -29.07 -21.71
C ALA A 149 30.42 -28.34 -21.79
N LEU A 150 30.93 -27.82 -20.67
CA LEU A 150 32.28 -27.25 -20.58
C LEU A 150 33.33 -28.32 -20.90
N THR A 151 33.27 -29.48 -20.23
CA THR A 151 34.21 -30.59 -20.46
C THR A 151 34.15 -31.12 -21.89
N GLN A 152 32.96 -31.30 -22.47
CA GLN A 152 32.79 -31.74 -23.86
C GLN A 152 33.33 -30.73 -24.88
N SER A 153 33.36 -29.44 -24.52
CA SER A 153 33.92 -28.36 -25.34
C SER A 153 35.44 -28.21 -25.20
N GLY A 154 36.08 -29.11 -24.45
CA GLY A 154 37.53 -29.08 -24.19
C GLY A 154 37.97 -28.07 -23.13
N LEU A 155 37.02 -27.46 -22.41
CA LEU A 155 37.30 -26.50 -21.35
C LEU A 155 37.51 -27.21 -20.01
N ARG A 156 38.51 -26.76 -19.24
CA ARG A 156 38.83 -27.35 -17.94
C ARG A 156 37.77 -27.02 -16.89
N VAL A 157 37.50 -27.98 -16.01
CA VAL A 157 36.63 -27.81 -14.85
C VAL A 157 37.50 -28.02 -13.60
N CYS A 158 38.29 -26.99 -13.27
CA CYS A 158 39.41 -27.09 -12.34
C CYS A 158 39.05 -27.70 -10.97
N HIS A 159 37.88 -27.39 -10.42
CA HIS A 159 37.46 -27.93 -9.12
C HIS A 159 37.20 -29.45 -9.16
N GLN A 160 36.82 -30.00 -10.32
CA GLN A 160 36.71 -31.46 -10.49
C GLN A 160 38.10 -32.11 -10.59
N GLU A 161 39.02 -31.53 -11.36
CA GLU A 161 40.41 -32.01 -11.48
C GLU A 161 41.15 -31.96 -10.14
N ASP A 162 40.97 -30.87 -9.40
CA ASP A 162 41.63 -30.62 -8.11
C ASP A 162 40.90 -31.28 -6.93
N SER A 163 39.77 -31.95 -7.17
CA SER A 163 38.91 -32.57 -6.15
C SER A 163 38.52 -31.60 -5.02
N ARG A 164 38.07 -30.39 -5.40
CA ARG A 164 37.69 -29.28 -4.51
C ARG A 164 36.23 -28.90 -4.69
N THR A 165 35.62 -28.34 -3.66
CA THR A 165 34.31 -27.68 -3.75
C THR A 165 34.46 -26.34 -4.46
N VAL A 166 33.51 -25.99 -5.35
CA VAL A 166 33.52 -24.72 -6.06
C VAL A 166 33.56 -23.55 -5.08
N ALA A 167 34.51 -22.63 -5.29
CA ALA A 167 34.63 -21.41 -4.50
C ALA A 167 33.47 -20.46 -4.82
N MET A 168 32.87 -19.91 -3.76
CA MET A 168 31.83 -18.90 -3.86
C MET A 168 32.18 -17.67 -3.01
N TYR A 169 31.81 -16.51 -3.52
CA TYR A 169 32.11 -15.21 -2.93
C TYR A 169 30.86 -14.35 -2.84
N GLN A 170 30.71 -13.66 -1.73
CA GLN A 170 29.71 -12.63 -1.54
C GLN A 170 30.18 -11.36 -2.27
N THR A 171 29.34 -10.85 -3.16
CA THR A 171 29.62 -9.64 -3.93
C THR A 171 29.13 -8.38 -3.21
N THR A 172 29.47 -7.21 -3.74
CA THR A 172 28.85 -5.93 -3.38
C THR A 172 27.59 -5.60 -4.18
N ILE A 173 27.16 -6.48 -5.09
CA ILE A 173 25.99 -6.26 -5.95
C ILE A 173 24.73 -6.64 -5.15
N PRO A 174 23.80 -5.71 -4.88
CA PRO A 174 22.60 -6.02 -4.10
C PRO A 174 21.61 -6.87 -4.89
N LEU A 175 20.96 -7.83 -4.22
CA LEU A 175 19.73 -8.44 -4.73
C LEU A 175 18.59 -7.42 -4.70
N LEU A 176 17.78 -7.40 -5.75
CA LEU A 176 16.54 -6.64 -5.78
C LEU A 176 15.57 -7.25 -4.75
N PRO A 177 15.16 -6.51 -3.72
CA PRO A 177 14.41 -7.05 -2.59
C PRO A 177 12.99 -7.49 -3.00
N ALA A 178 12.42 -8.43 -2.25
CA ALA A 178 11.01 -8.80 -2.34
C ALA A 178 10.47 -9.30 -1.00
N GLY A 179 9.42 -8.64 -0.51
CA GLY A 179 8.76 -9.00 0.74
C GLY A 179 9.73 -8.99 1.93
N ILE A 180 9.79 -10.09 2.67
CA ILE A 180 10.74 -10.25 3.79
C ILE A 180 12.21 -10.46 3.38
N PHE A 181 12.50 -10.64 2.08
CA PHE A 181 13.86 -10.88 1.58
C PHE A 181 14.47 -9.59 1.04
N HIS A 182 15.44 -9.02 1.75
CA HIS A 182 16.13 -7.78 1.37
C HIS A 182 17.52 -7.71 2.03
N GLY A 183 18.32 -6.70 1.68
CA GLY A 183 19.61 -6.44 2.33
C GLY A 183 20.69 -7.49 2.04
N SER A 184 20.42 -8.39 1.09
CA SER A 184 21.33 -9.44 0.63
C SER A 184 22.04 -9.01 -0.66
N THR A 185 23.21 -9.58 -0.93
CA THR A 185 23.96 -9.34 -2.17
C THR A 185 24.04 -10.62 -3.01
N TYR A 186 24.47 -10.51 -4.27
CA TYR A 186 24.70 -11.68 -5.11
C TYR A 186 25.81 -12.50 -4.45
N VAL A 187 25.65 -13.81 -4.44
CA VAL A 187 26.78 -14.72 -4.31
C VAL A 187 27.22 -15.05 -5.73
N VAL A 188 28.50 -15.24 -5.96
CA VAL A 188 29.00 -15.74 -7.24
C VAL A 188 29.79 -17.00 -7.02
N SER A 189 29.58 -18.02 -7.86
CA SER A 189 30.53 -19.13 -7.98
C SER A 189 31.64 -18.73 -8.93
N MET A 190 32.85 -19.19 -8.64
CA MET A 190 34.05 -18.81 -9.39
C MET A 190 34.79 -20.04 -9.90
N ARG A 191 35.21 -19.98 -11.17
CA ARG A 191 36.10 -20.95 -11.81
C ARG A 191 37.21 -20.24 -12.57
N LEU A 192 38.29 -20.96 -12.84
CA LEU A 192 39.49 -20.45 -13.50
C LEU A 192 39.57 -20.92 -14.95
N TYR A 193 39.87 -20.00 -15.87
CA TYR A 193 40.07 -20.25 -17.30
C TYR A 193 41.21 -19.40 -17.84
N LYS A 194 41.72 -19.73 -19.03
CA LYS A 194 42.65 -18.83 -19.72
C LYS A 194 41.90 -17.64 -20.36
N PRO A 195 42.53 -16.47 -20.50
CA PRO A 195 41.90 -15.30 -21.12
C PRO A 195 41.33 -15.53 -22.52
N ASP A 196 41.97 -16.37 -23.33
CA ASP A 196 41.53 -16.74 -24.69
C ASP A 196 40.36 -17.73 -24.71
N GLU A 197 40.08 -18.41 -23.59
CA GLU A 197 38.98 -19.36 -23.45
C GLU A 197 37.65 -18.68 -23.03
N ILE A 198 37.68 -17.42 -22.58
CA ILE A 198 36.51 -16.76 -21.95
C ILE A 198 35.30 -16.70 -22.88
N GLU A 199 35.47 -16.31 -24.14
CA GLU A 199 34.34 -16.22 -25.08
C GLU A 199 33.73 -17.61 -25.35
N GLN A 200 34.56 -18.65 -25.42
CA GLN A 200 34.07 -20.02 -25.56
C GLN A 200 33.29 -20.46 -24.30
N VAL A 201 33.79 -20.14 -23.09
CA VAL A 201 33.08 -20.40 -21.83
C VAL A 201 31.72 -19.73 -21.82
N ARG A 202 31.64 -18.47 -22.27
CA ARG A 202 30.38 -17.72 -22.37
C ARG A 202 29.42 -18.38 -23.36
N ASP A 203 29.89 -18.73 -24.56
CA ASP A 203 29.07 -19.36 -25.60
C ASP A 203 28.51 -20.73 -25.16
N VAL A 204 29.32 -21.53 -24.45
CA VAL A 204 28.90 -22.84 -23.94
C VAL A 204 27.87 -22.72 -22.82
N THR A 205 27.98 -21.70 -21.96
CA THR A 205 27.10 -21.56 -20.78
C THR A 205 25.87 -20.69 -21.01
N ARG A 206 25.89 -19.78 -22.00
CA ARG A 206 24.75 -18.90 -22.35
C ARG A 206 23.42 -19.65 -22.56
N PRO A 207 23.36 -20.84 -23.20
CA PRO A 207 22.11 -21.59 -23.37
C PRO A 207 21.46 -22.05 -22.05
N TYR A 208 22.20 -22.08 -20.95
CA TYR A 208 21.73 -22.56 -19.64
C TYR A 208 21.06 -21.45 -18.81
N SER A 209 20.28 -20.58 -19.45
CA SER A 209 19.61 -19.43 -18.80
C SER A 209 18.54 -19.82 -17.79
N ALA A 210 18.04 -21.06 -17.83
CA ALA A 210 17.14 -21.62 -16.82
C ALA A 210 17.87 -22.05 -15.53
N SER A 211 19.21 -22.12 -15.57
CA SER A 211 20.09 -22.10 -14.41
C SER A 211 20.72 -20.70 -14.36
N HIS A 212 22.03 -20.53 -14.42
CA HIS A 212 22.65 -19.20 -14.28
C HIS A 212 23.01 -18.52 -15.61
N GLY A 213 22.96 -19.24 -16.74
CA GLY A 213 23.38 -18.73 -18.04
C GLY A 213 24.87 -18.42 -18.12
N GLU A 214 25.22 -17.36 -18.85
CA GLU A 214 26.61 -16.94 -19.03
C GLU A 214 27.20 -16.24 -17.79
N PRO A 215 28.54 -16.19 -17.65
CA PRO A 215 29.21 -15.45 -16.58
C PRO A 215 28.76 -13.99 -16.47
N VAL A 216 28.67 -13.49 -15.23
CA VAL A 216 28.34 -12.09 -14.94
C VAL A 216 29.57 -11.19 -14.81
N ALA A 217 30.75 -11.78 -14.57
CA ALA A 217 32.02 -11.07 -14.51
C ALA A 217 33.19 -12.02 -14.76
N TRP A 218 34.32 -11.49 -15.22
CA TRP A 218 35.56 -12.26 -15.42
C TRP A 218 36.79 -11.36 -15.38
N GLY A 219 37.95 -11.97 -15.18
CA GLY A 219 39.21 -11.26 -15.02
C GLY A 219 39.35 -10.55 -13.68
N TRP A 220 40.55 -10.08 -13.40
CA TRP A 220 40.89 -9.38 -12.15
C TRP A 220 40.15 -8.06 -11.99
N GLU A 221 39.89 -7.34 -13.08
CA GLU A 221 39.07 -6.13 -13.05
C GLU A 221 37.59 -6.44 -12.83
N GLY A 222 37.07 -7.52 -13.43
CA GLY A 222 35.72 -8.00 -13.17
C GLY A 222 35.51 -8.39 -11.70
N ALA A 223 36.50 -9.06 -11.09
CA ALA A 223 36.48 -9.40 -9.67
C ALA A 223 36.32 -8.15 -8.78
N LYS A 224 37.10 -7.09 -9.04
CA LYS A 224 37.00 -5.81 -8.32
C LYS A 224 35.64 -5.14 -8.52
N LEU A 225 35.09 -5.14 -9.74
CA LEU A 225 33.80 -4.52 -10.05
C LEU A 225 32.64 -5.14 -9.27
N ILE A 226 32.71 -6.45 -9.03
CA ILE A 226 31.71 -7.16 -8.22
C ILE A 226 32.08 -7.19 -6.72
N GLY A 227 33.15 -6.52 -6.30
CA GLY A 227 33.55 -6.39 -4.91
C GLY A 227 34.32 -7.59 -4.34
N VAL A 228 34.78 -8.52 -5.18
CA VAL A 228 35.62 -9.65 -4.79
C VAL A 228 37.08 -9.24 -4.90
N ASN A 229 37.63 -8.74 -3.79
CA ASN A 229 38.99 -8.16 -3.74
C ASN A 229 40.10 -9.16 -3.38
N ASP A 230 39.75 -10.31 -2.79
CA ASP A 230 40.69 -11.34 -2.35
C ASP A 230 40.14 -12.74 -2.61
N LEU A 231 40.72 -13.46 -3.58
CA LEU A 231 40.33 -14.85 -3.90
C LEU A 231 40.82 -15.86 -2.85
N GLY A 232 41.74 -15.49 -1.96
CA GLY A 232 42.13 -16.34 -0.84
C GLY A 232 41.06 -16.42 0.26
N LYS A 233 40.21 -15.39 0.35
CA LYS A 233 39.14 -15.30 1.33
C LYS A 233 37.81 -15.77 0.73
N VAL A 234 37.66 -17.10 0.66
CA VAL A 234 36.43 -17.74 0.16
C VAL A 234 35.34 -17.67 1.23
N ASP A 235 34.13 -17.28 0.84
CA ASP A 235 32.97 -17.26 1.75
C ASP A 235 32.33 -18.65 1.88
N TYR A 236 32.28 -19.43 0.79
CA TYR A 236 31.81 -20.83 0.79
C TYR A 236 32.59 -21.70 -0.20
N GLY A 237 32.82 -22.97 0.16
CA GLY A 237 33.60 -23.92 -0.65
C GLY A 237 35.11 -23.79 -0.43
N ASP A 238 35.90 -24.35 -1.34
CA ASP A 238 37.35 -24.42 -1.21
C ASP A 238 38.05 -23.39 -2.08
N ALA A 239 39.09 -22.74 -1.55
CA ALA A 239 39.98 -21.88 -2.32
C ALA A 239 40.55 -22.65 -3.53
N GLN A 240 40.46 -22.06 -4.72
CA GLN A 240 40.92 -22.69 -5.95
C GLN A 240 42.42 -22.51 -6.15
N VAL A 241 43.07 -23.46 -6.81
CA VAL A 241 44.50 -23.39 -7.13
C VAL A 241 44.68 -22.55 -8.39
N VAL A 242 45.13 -21.30 -8.23
CA VAL A 242 45.40 -20.38 -9.34
C VAL A 242 46.71 -20.78 -10.03
N ARG A 243 46.64 -21.21 -11.30
CA ARG A 243 47.81 -21.55 -12.12
C ARG A 243 48.27 -20.33 -12.92
N GLU A 244 49.51 -20.37 -13.40
CA GLU A 244 50.07 -19.26 -14.18
C GLU A 244 49.25 -19.00 -15.46
N GLY A 245 48.79 -17.75 -15.62
CA GLY A 245 47.99 -17.33 -16.77
C GLY A 245 46.47 -17.50 -16.63
N ASP A 246 45.97 -18.16 -15.58
CA ASP A 246 44.52 -18.29 -15.35
C ASP A 246 43.91 -16.97 -14.85
N VAL A 247 42.64 -16.74 -15.19
CA VAL A 247 41.82 -15.61 -14.70
C VAL A 247 40.49 -16.11 -14.12
N PRO A 248 39.94 -15.42 -13.10
CA PRO A 248 38.68 -15.83 -12.49
C PRO A 248 37.49 -15.49 -13.38
N VAL A 249 36.49 -16.36 -13.41
CA VAL A 249 35.21 -16.20 -14.12
C VAL A 249 34.07 -16.51 -13.14
N PHE A 250 33.07 -15.64 -13.09
CA PHE A 250 32.05 -15.60 -12.04
C PHE A 250 30.64 -15.82 -12.59
N TRP A 251 29.87 -16.73 -12.00
CA TRP A 251 28.44 -16.93 -12.27
C TRP A 251 27.62 -16.53 -11.05
N ALA A 252 26.56 -15.74 -11.24
CA ALA A 252 25.73 -15.29 -10.12
C ALA A 252 24.84 -16.43 -9.60
N LEU A 253 24.74 -16.56 -8.28
CA LEU A 253 23.90 -17.52 -7.57
C LEU A 253 23.38 -16.91 -6.26
N THR A 254 22.38 -17.53 -5.66
CA THR A 254 21.86 -17.14 -4.35
C THR A 254 21.84 -18.35 -3.43
N MET A 255 22.73 -18.37 -2.45
CA MET A 255 22.76 -19.42 -1.42
C MET A 255 23.11 -18.91 -0.02
N ALA A 256 23.39 -17.61 0.17
CA ALA A 256 23.85 -17.08 1.45
C ALA A 256 23.05 -15.86 1.94
N ASN A 257 22.53 -15.97 3.17
CA ASN A 257 21.98 -14.87 3.97
C ASN A 257 20.86 -14.05 3.31
N LEU A 258 19.87 -14.73 2.71
CA LEU A 258 18.61 -14.15 2.19
C LEU A 258 17.85 -13.28 3.22
N ILE A 259 18.11 -13.49 4.50
CA ILE A 259 17.62 -12.69 5.62
C ILE A 259 18.85 -12.05 6.26
N ASN A 260 19.25 -10.88 5.76
CA ASN A 260 20.11 -10.01 6.53
C ASN A 260 19.20 -9.26 7.50
N ASP A 261 19.51 -9.31 8.79
CA ASP A 261 18.73 -8.87 9.96
C ASP A 261 18.23 -7.40 9.90
N THR A 262 18.58 -6.66 8.86
CA THR A 262 18.43 -5.20 8.73
C THR A 262 16.99 -4.67 8.64
N THR A 263 15.95 -5.46 8.36
CA THR A 263 14.55 -4.92 8.36
C THR A 263 13.79 -5.07 9.66
N GLN A 264 14.18 -5.96 10.58
CA GLN A 264 13.49 -5.98 11.87
C GLN A 264 13.78 -4.68 12.65
N TYR A 265 14.91 -4.01 12.37
CA TYR A 265 15.29 -2.72 12.96
C TYR A 265 14.46 -1.52 12.48
N ALA A 266 13.97 -1.50 11.23
CA ALA A 266 13.18 -0.37 10.73
C ALA A 266 11.79 -0.26 11.40
N THR A 267 11.31 -1.35 12.02
CA THR A 267 10.02 -1.37 12.72
C THR A 267 10.13 -1.09 14.22
N SER A 268 11.30 -1.28 14.84
CA SER A 268 11.50 -1.08 16.28
C SER A 268 11.71 0.39 16.69
N HIS A 269 11.99 1.30 15.74
CA HIS A 269 12.27 2.73 15.99
C HIS A 269 11.32 3.70 15.28
N ALA A 270 10.06 3.32 15.07
CA ALA A 270 9.08 4.14 14.34
C ALA A 270 8.38 5.25 15.18
N LYS A 271 8.81 5.52 16.42
CA LYS A 271 8.09 6.43 17.35
C LYS A 271 7.87 7.82 16.75
N ARG A 272 8.89 8.41 16.12
CA ARG A 272 8.79 9.74 15.48
C ARG A 272 7.84 9.77 14.30
N VAL A 273 7.74 8.68 13.55
CA VAL A 273 6.81 8.57 12.43
C VAL A 273 5.36 8.51 12.92
N TYR A 274 5.09 7.83 14.03
CA TYR A 274 3.78 7.86 14.68
C TYR A 274 3.42 9.26 15.20
N VAL A 275 4.38 9.96 15.83
CA VAL A 275 4.18 11.35 16.26
C VAL A 275 3.88 12.25 15.06
N LEU A 276 4.63 12.11 13.96
CA LEU A 276 4.37 12.83 12.72
C LEU A 276 2.95 12.57 12.22
N ALA A 277 2.53 11.30 12.14
CA ALA A 277 1.19 10.94 11.68
C ALA A 277 0.09 11.51 12.60
N ILE A 278 0.29 11.52 13.91
CA ILE A 278 -0.67 12.11 14.87
C ILE A 278 -0.77 13.63 14.67
N VAL A 279 0.37 14.30 14.54
CA VAL A 279 0.44 15.75 14.35
C VAL A 279 -0.20 16.16 13.02
N THR A 280 0.15 15.49 11.93
CA THR A 280 -0.41 15.79 10.60
C THR A 280 -1.90 15.45 10.54
N SER A 281 -2.36 14.44 11.29
CA SER A 281 -3.79 14.10 11.43
C SER A 281 -4.62 15.17 12.14
N MET A 282 -4.01 16.21 12.73
CA MET A 282 -4.77 17.41 13.13
C MET A 282 -5.46 18.06 11.93
N GLY A 283 -4.89 17.96 10.73
CA GLY A 283 -5.56 18.36 9.48
C GLY A 283 -6.81 17.53 9.17
N ALA A 284 -6.76 16.23 9.49
CA ALA A 284 -7.92 15.34 9.40
C ALA A 284 -8.99 15.72 10.45
N LEU A 285 -8.55 16.07 11.66
CA LEU A 285 -9.43 16.53 12.73
C LEU A 285 -10.13 17.84 12.36
N MET A 286 -9.43 18.78 11.71
CA MET A 286 -10.04 20.01 11.16
C MET A 286 -11.19 19.69 10.21
N PHE A 287 -10.97 18.78 9.26
CA PHE A 287 -12.01 18.31 8.34
C PHE A 287 -13.18 17.66 9.10
N GLY A 288 -12.88 16.70 9.96
CA GLY A 288 -13.87 15.96 10.75
C GLY A 288 -14.72 16.87 11.63
N TYR A 289 -14.09 17.79 12.35
CA TYR A 289 -14.78 18.74 13.21
C TYR A 289 -15.77 19.58 12.40
N ASP A 290 -15.34 20.11 11.25
CA ASP A 290 -16.18 20.90 10.36
C ASP A 290 -17.44 20.17 9.88
N LEU A 291 -17.30 18.88 9.51
CA LEU A 291 -18.41 18.04 9.08
C LEU A 291 -19.56 18.03 10.09
N ALA A 292 -19.25 18.12 11.38
CA ALA A 292 -20.20 17.91 12.47
C ALA A 292 -20.71 19.20 13.11
N PHE A 293 -19.81 20.15 13.38
CA PHE A 293 -20.15 21.28 14.24
C PHE A 293 -21.06 22.29 13.51
N ILE A 294 -20.87 22.50 12.21
CA ILE A 294 -21.57 23.56 11.48
C ILE A 294 -23.09 23.34 11.47
N GLY A 295 -23.52 22.11 11.20
CA GLY A 295 -24.94 21.74 11.13
C GLY A 295 -25.68 21.88 12.44
N THR A 296 -24.99 21.59 13.54
CA THR A 296 -25.52 21.70 14.90
C THR A 296 -25.49 23.14 15.39
N SER A 297 -24.47 23.92 15.03
CA SER A 297 -24.35 25.34 15.38
C SER A 297 -25.38 26.24 14.69
N ILE A 298 -25.67 26.03 13.39
CA ILE A 298 -26.71 26.82 12.68
C ILE A 298 -28.12 26.56 13.22
N GLY A 299 -28.30 25.46 13.95
CA GLY A 299 -29.55 25.10 14.62
C GLY A 299 -29.82 25.88 15.91
N LEU A 300 -28.79 26.48 16.52
CA LEU A 300 -28.89 27.19 17.80
C LEU A 300 -29.67 28.50 17.67
N ASP A 301 -30.52 28.79 18.64
CA ASP A 301 -31.37 29.99 18.61
C ASP A 301 -30.56 31.31 18.65
N PRO A 302 -29.48 31.45 19.45
CA PRO A 302 -28.64 32.64 19.41
C PRO A 302 -27.96 32.86 18.06
N PHE A 303 -27.61 31.78 17.34
CA PHE A 303 -27.06 31.89 15.99
C PHE A 303 -28.11 32.47 15.04
N LYS A 304 -29.33 31.92 15.06
CA LYS A 304 -30.42 32.44 14.22
C LYS A 304 -30.73 33.90 14.53
N LYS A 305 -30.70 34.29 15.81
CA LYS A 305 -30.89 35.68 16.24
C LYS A 305 -29.83 36.62 15.66
N ASP A 306 -28.55 36.29 15.84
CA ASP A 306 -27.45 37.17 15.44
C ASP A 306 -27.34 37.36 13.92
N PHE A 307 -27.80 36.38 13.13
CA PHE A 307 -27.78 36.43 11.66
C PHE A 307 -29.14 36.81 11.03
N GLY A 308 -30.14 37.22 11.83
CA GLY A 308 -31.44 37.68 11.35
C GLY A 308 -32.31 36.58 10.73
N LEU A 309 -32.20 35.35 11.23
CA LEU A 309 -32.87 34.16 10.69
C LEU A 309 -34.12 33.73 11.47
N VAL A 310 -34.41 34.33 12.63
CA VAL A 310 -35.54 33.93 13.51
C VAL A 310 -36.88 34.05 12.77
N ASP A 311 -37.13 35.20 12.15
CA ASP A 311 -38.37 35.50 11.42
C ASP A 311 -38.21 35.37 9.89
N ALA A 312 -37.09 34.81 9.43
CA ALA A 312 -36.80 34.68 8.01
C ALA A 312 -37.64 33.55 7.39
N THR A 313 -38.01 33.71 6.11
CA THR A 313 -38.74 32.68 5.37
C THR A 313 -37.92 31.39 5.27
N GLU A 314 -38.59 30.23 5.14
CA GLU A 314 -37.92 28.93 5.00
C GLU A 314 -36.91 28.93 3.83
N SER A 315 -37.27 29.58 2.71
CA SER A 315 -36.37 29.79 1.57
C SER A 315 -35.09 30.54 1.95
N THR A 316 -35.21 31.60 2.76
CA THR A 316 -34.06 32.39 3.23
C THR A 316 -33.17 31.58 4.18
N GLN A 317 -33.77 30.83 5.11
CA GLN A 317 -33.04 29.95 6.01
C GLN A 317 -32.32 28.83 5.27
N ASN A 318 -32.96 28.25 4.25
CA ASN A 318 -32.37 27.22 3.39
C ASN A 318 -31.24 27.78 2.54
N ALA A 319 -31.40 28.98 1.97
CA ALA A 319 -30.35 29.65 1.22
C ALA A 319 -29.13 29.96 2.09
N PHE A 320 -29.35 30.46 3.31
CA PHE A 320 -28.28 30.71 4.27
C PHE A 320 -27.55 29.41 4.64
N ALA A 321 -28.28 28.38 5.06
CA ALA A 321 -27.70 27.08 5.43
C ALA A 321 -26.92 26.45 4.28
N ALA A 322 -27.49 26.45 3.08
CA ALA A 322 -26.83 25.95 1.89
C ALA A 322 -25.57 26.76 1.55
N ASN A 323 -25.56 28.09 1.72
CA ASN A 323 -24.38 28.93 1.45
C ASN A 323 -23.28 28.70 2.48
N ILE A 324 -23.61 28.79 3.78
CA ILE A 324 -22.62 28.69 4.84
C ILE A 324 -21.94 27.33 4.85
N VAL A 325 -22.70 26.24 4.66
CA VAL A 325 -22.12 24.90 4.61
C VAL A 325 -21.23 24.79 3.37
N SER A 326 -21.80 24.96 2.17
CA SER A 326 -21.14 24.69 0.87
C SER A 326 -19.88 25.52 0.59
N LEU A 327 -19.79 26.75 1.09
CA LEU A 327 -18.64 27.62 0.81
C LEU A 327 -17.31 27.06 1.32
N LEU A 328 -17.33 26.27 2.38
CA LEU A 328 -16.12 25.57 2.82
C LEU A 328 -15.70 24.51 1.80
N GLN A 329 -16.63 23.70 1.28
CA GLN A 329 -16.31 22.69 0.26
C GLN A 329 -15.84 23.34 -1.05
N ALA A 330 -16.37 24.52 -1.41
CA ALA A 330 -15.84 25.31 -2.52
C ALA A 330 -14.38 25.73 -2.28
N GLY A 331 -14.06 26.20 -1.07
CA GLY A 331 -12.68 26.44 -0.66
C GLY A 331 -11.83 25.17 -0.73
N CYS A 332 -12.35 24.03 -0.26
CA CYS A 332 -11.62 22.76 -0.29
C CYS A 332 -11.28 22.30 -1.71
N PHE A 333 -12.19 22.51 -2.67
CA PHE A 333 -11.96 22.21 -4.08
C PHE A 333 -10.73 22.95 -4.60
N PHE A 334 -10.70 24.27 -4.48
CA PHE A 334 -9.55 25.07 -4.93
C PHE A 334 -8.29 24.81 -4.10
N GLY A 335 -8.44 24.61 -2.78
CA GLY A 335 -7.35 24.25 -1.87
C GLY A 335 -6.65 22.96 -2.26
N SER A 336 -7.43 21.91 -2.61
CA SER A 336 -6.88 20.62 -3.04
C SER A 336 -6.16 20.69 -4.39
N LEU A 337 -6.64 21.51 -5.34
CA LEU A 337 -5.98 21.71 -6.63
C LEU A 337 -4.68 22.50 -6.51
N ALA A 338 -4.64 23.49 -5.60
CA ALA A 338 -3.44 24.27 -5.32
C ALA A 338 -2.40 23.49 -4.49
N ALA A 339 -2.82 22.46 -3.76
CA ALA A 339 -1.97 21.74 -2.82
C ALA A 339 -0.83 20.96 -3.50
N ALA A 340 -1.10 20.32 -4.64
CA ALA A 340 -0.07 19.59 -5.41
C ALA A 340 1.09 20.50 -5.87
N PRO A 341 0.84 21.59 -6.64
CA PRO A 341 1.93 22.46 -7.10
C PRO A 341 2.64 23.17 -5.95
N LEU A 342 1.92 23.52 -4.87
CA LEU A 342 2.55 24.10 -3.68
C LEU A 342 3.44 23.09 -2.96
N GLY A 343 3.00 21.85 -2.81
CA GLY A 343 3.75 20.77 -2.16
C GLY A 343 4.98 20.33 -2.95
N ASP A 344 4.94 20.43 -4.28
CA ASP A 344 6.10 20.17 -5.13
C ASP A 344 7.09 21.33 -5.15
N ARG A 345 6.62 22.58 -5.12
CA ARG A 345 7.49 23.77 -5.16
C ARG A 345 8.14 24.09 -3.81
N PHE A 346 7.39 24.00 -2.71
CA PHE A 346 7.82 24.46 -1.38
C PHE A 346 8.05 23.34 -0.36
N GLY A 347 7.75 22.09 -0.74
CA GLY A 347 7.78 20.95 0.17
C GLY A 347 6.43 20.71 0.84
N ARG A 348 6.25 19.49 1.36
CA ARG A 348 4.99 19.00 1.92
C ARG A 348 4.69 19.72 3.23
N ARG A 349 5.69 19.83 4.12
CA ARG A 349 5.56 20.50 5.42
C ARG A 349 5.17 21.97 5.25
N THR A 350 5.86 22.70 4.37
CA THR A 350 5.61 24.13 4.15
C THR A 350 4.23 24.37 3.52
N ALA A 351 3.86 23.58 2.51
CA ALA A 351 2.54 23.66 1.90
C ALA A 351 1.42 23.38 2.90
N LEU A 352 1.62 22.40 3.81
CA LEU A 352 0.68 22.09 4.88
C LEU A 352 0.56 23.24 5.90
N ALA A 353 1.67 23.90 6.23
CA ALA A 353 1.68 25.07 7.11
C ALA A 353 0.91 26.25 6.50
N LEU A 354 1.07 26.52 5.19
CA LEU A 354 0.28 27.54 4.48
C LEU A 354 -1.22 27.22 4.52
N GLY A 355 -1.59 25.94 4.34
CA GLY A 355 -2.97 25.48 4.50
C GLY A 355 -3.49 25.68 5.93
N ALA A 356 -2.71 25.34 6.95
CA ALA A 356 -3.07 25.54 8.35
C ALA A 356 -3.26 27.03 8.68
N ILE A 357 -2.41 27.92 8.16
CA ILE A 357 -2.55 29.38 8.31
C ILE A 357 -3.86 29.86 7.68
N ALA A 358 -4.17 29.46 6.44
CA ALA A 358 -5.42 29.81 5.78
C ALA A 358 -6.64 29.35 6.61
N PHE A 359 -6.56 28.13 7.16
CA PHE A 359 -7.61 27.62 8.04
C PHE A 359 -7.80 28.43 9.33
N VAL A 360 -6.70 28.78 10.01
CA VAL A 360 -6.74 29.58 11.24
C VAL A 360 -7.30 30.97 10.95
N VAL A 361 -6.86 31.63 9.87
CA VAL A 361 -7.38 32.94 9.46
C VAL A 361 -8.88 32.86 9.15
N GLY A 362 -9.30 31.87 8.35
CA GLY A 362 -10.71 31.65 8.03
C GLY A 362 -11.55 31.36 9.27
N SER A 363 -11.01 30.63 10.24
CA SER A 363 -11.66 30.33 11.51
C SER A 363 -11.81 31.58 12.39
N ILE A 364 -10.78 32.42 12.50
CA ILE A 364 -10.84 33.71 13.22
C ILE A 364 -11.92 34.61 12.61
N MET A 365 -12.00 34.69 11.27
CA MET A 365 -13.03 35.45 10.58
C MET A 365 -14.44 34.96 10.94
N GLN A 366 -14.65 33.64 10.98
CA GLN A 366 -15.96 33.07 11.35
C GLN A 366 -16.36 33.43 12.78
N VAL A 367 -15.43 33.34 13.75
CA VAL A 367 -15.67 33.73 15.15
C VAL A 367 -15.95 35.22 15.30
N ALA A 368 -15.18 36.05 14.59
CA ALA A 368 -15.27 37.51 14.64
C ALA A 368 -16.44 38.08 13.83
N SER A 369 -17.16 37.25 13.05
CA SER A 369 -18.18 37.68 12.09
C SER A 369 -19.29 38.55 12.68
N SER A 370 -19.59 38.43 13.97
CA SER A 370 -20.52 39.32 14.70
C SER A 370 -21.86 39.55 14.00
N GLY A 371 -22.42 38.50 13.40
CA GLY A 371 -23.69 38.55 12.65
C GLY A 371 -23.57 38.94 11.17
N SER A 372 -22.37 39.30 10.70
CA SER A 372 -22.11 39.59 9.29
C SER A 372 -22.05 38.31 8.45
N GLN A 373 -23.04 38.14 7.57
CA GLN A 373 -23.10 37.01 6.65
C GLN A 373 -21.90 36.98 5.69
N ALA A 374 -21.44 38.15 5.23
CA ALA A 374 -20.30 38.24 4.33
C ALA A 374 -19.01 37.74 4.99
N VAL A 375 -18.74 38.16 6.23
CA VAL A 375 -17.51 37.78 6.94
C VAL A 375 -17.48 36.29 7.23
N ILE A 376 -18.59 35.70 7.67
CA ILE A 376 -18.65 34.26 7.93
C ILE A 376 -18.52 33.46 6.63
N PHE A 377 -19.12 33.89 5.53
CA PHE A 377 -19.02 33.24 4.22
C PHE A 377 -17.60 33.27 3.66
N VAL A 378 -16.92 34.42 3.71
CA VAL A 378 -15.51 34.52 3.32
C VAL A 378 -14.64 33.66 4.24
N GLY A 379 -14.89 33.69 5.55
CA GLY A 379 -14.19 32.86 6.51
C GLY A 379 -14.34 31.36 6.25
N ARG A 380 -15.52 30.89 5.82
CA ARG A 380 -15.76 29.51 5.39
C ARG A 380 -14.94 29.15 4.15
N PHE A 381 -14.94 30.01 3.14
CA PHE A 381 -14.16 29.78 1.91
C PHE A 381 -12.65 29.73 2.18
N VAL A 382 -12.12 30.73 2.91
CA VAL A 382 -10.70 30.80 3.29
C VAL A 382 -10.31 29.61 4.17
N GLY A 383 -11.18 29.24 5.12
CA GLY A 383 -11.02 28.03 5.93
C GLY A 383 -10.95 26.76 5.07
N GLY A 384 -11.83 26.67 4.08
CA GLY A 384 -11.88 25.56 3.13
C GLY A 384 -10.61 25.38 2.33
N LEU A 385 -9.92 26.46 1.92
CA LEU A 385 -8.62 26.35 1.23
C LEU A 385 -7.63 25.52 2.06
N GLY A 386 -7.60 25.74 3.38
CA GLY A 386 -6.76 24.99 4.30
C GLY A 386 -7.16 23.54 4.47
N VAL A 387 -8.45 23.26 4.65
CA VAL A 387 -8.97 21.89 4.78
C VAL A 387 -8.74 21.08 3.49
N GLY A 388 -9.01 21.67 2.33
CA GLY A 388 -8.74 21.06 1.04
C GLY A 388 -7.27 20.72 0.84
N ALA A 389 -6.38 21.64 1.17
CA ALA A 389 -4.95 21.40 1.09
C ALA A 389 -4.49 20.29 2.05
N ALA A 390 -4.97 20.32 3.29
CA ALA A 390 -4.67 19.28 4.28
C ALA A 390 -5.16 17.89 3.83
N SER A 391 -6.35 17.81 3.21
CA SER A 391 -6.92 16.53 2.76
C SER A 391 -6.09 15.81 1.70
N MET A 392 -5.30 16.56 0.91
CA MET A 392 -4.39 16.00 -0.06
C MET A 392 -2.99 15.77 0.54
N LEU A 393 -2.45 16.77 1.24
CA LEU A 393 -1.06 16.78 1.64
C LEU A 393 -0.77 15.95 2.90
N VAL A 394 -1.71 15.83 3.85
CA VAL A 394 -1.52 14.99 5.05
C VAL A 394 -1.23 13.53 4.69
N PRO A 395 -2.11 12.82 3.94
CA PRO A 395 -1.86 11.42 3.62
C PRO A 395 -0.60 11.25 2.76
N LEU A 396 -0.33 12.17 1.83
CA LEU A 396 0.88 12.17 1.01
C LEU A 396 2.14 12.30 1.88
N TYR A 397 2.20 13.33 2.72
CA TYR A 397 3.35 13.60 3.58
C TYR A 397 3.61 12.47 4.57
N THR A 398 2.55 11.93 5.19
CA THR A 398 2.64 10.76 6.07
C THR A 398 3.16 9.54 5.31
N ALA A 399 2.68 9.28 4.09
CA ALA A 399 3.12 8.14 3.28
C ALA A 399 4.58 8.24 2.83
N GLU A 400 5.06 9.45 2.50
CA GLU A 400 6.44 9.69 2.09
C GLU A 400 7.43 9.62 3.26
N CYS A 401 6.99 9.91 4.50
CA CYS A 401 7.82 9.78 5.70
C CYS A 401 7.75 8.35 6.30
N ALA A 402 6.70 7.60 5.98
CA ALA A 402 6.44 6.28 6.54
C ALA A 402 7.30 5.17 5.90
N PRO A 403 7.84 4.24 6.71
CA PRO A 403 8.44 3.04 6.17
C PRO A 403 7.36 2.14 5.53
N PRO A 404 7.68 1.39 4.47
CA PRO A 404 6.70 0.63 3.69
C PRO A 404 5.80 -0.29 4.53
N ALA A 405 6.37 -0.99 5.52
CA ALA A 405 5.68 -2.00 6.32
C ALA A 405 4.50 -1.46 7.19
N ILE A 406 4.55 -0.20 7.62
CA ILE A 406 3.51 0.41 8.48
C ILE A 406 2.79 1.57 7.80
N ARG A 407 3.09 1.86 6.52
CA ARG A 407 2.53 2.99 5.77
C ARG A 407 0.99 2.98 5.77
N GLY A 408 0.36 1.84 5.50
CA GLY A 408 -1.09 1.72 5.49
C GLY A 408 -1.74 2.06 6.84
N ARG A 409 -1.13 1.59 7.94
CA ARG A 409 -1.61 1.89 9.31
C ARG A 409 -1.51 3.37 9.64
N LEU A 410 -0.40 4.02 9.25
CA LEU A 410 -0.18 5.45 9.49
C LEU A 410 -1.13 6.33 8.67
N VAL A 411 -1.42 5.94 7.42
CA VAL A 411 -2.46 6.60 6.63
C VAL A 411 -3.85 6.38 7.25
N GLY A 412 -4.12 5.21 7.84
CA GLY A 412 -5.36 4.94 8.58
C GLY A 412 -5.60 5.87 9.78
N ILE A 413 -4.53 6.41 10.40
CA ILE A 413 -4.65 7.41 11.49
C ILE A 413 -5.36 8.68 11.01
N TYR A 414 -5.16 9.07 9.73
CA TYR A 414 -5.86 10.21 9.14
C TYR A 414 -7.38 10.02 9.20
N GLU A 415 -7.88 8.88 8.72
CA GLU A 415 -9.34 8.62 8.70
C GLU A 415 -9.92 8.52 10.11
N ILE A 416 -9.18 7.91 11.05
CA ILE A 416 -9.56 7.93 12.47
C ILE A 416 -9.65 9.38 12.97
N GLY A 417 -8.70 10.24 12.61
CA GLY A 417 -8.69 11.66 12.94
C GLY A 417 -9.94 12.40 12.44
N VAL A 418 -10.39 12.12 11.22
CA VAL A 418 -11.66 12.67 10.67
C VAL A 418 -12.85 12.26 11.54
N GLN A 419 -12.94 10.99 11.95
CA GLN A 419 -14.08 10.54 12.73
C GLN A 419 -14.01 10.99 14.20
N VAL A 420 -12.82 11.13 14.78
CA VAL A 420 -12.63 11.76 16.09
C VAL A 420 -13.10 13.21 16.04
N GLY A 421 -12.67 13.98 15.03
CA GLY A 421 -13.14 15.35 14.83
C GLY A 421 -14.66 15.44 14.69
N THR A 422 -15.25 14.55 13.89
CA THR A 422 -16.71 14.47 13.67
C THR A 422 -17.45 14.20 14.98
N CYS A 423 -17.00 13.22 15.77
CA CYS A 423 -17.59 12.88 17.06
C CYS A 423 -17.49 14.07 18.04
N LEU A 424 -16.31 14.69 18.15
CA LEU A 424 -16.09 15.86 18.99
C LEU A 424 -16.99 17.04 18.59
N GLY A 425 -17.14 17.32 17.29
CA GLY A 425 -17.98 18.42 16.80
C GLY A 425 -19.44 18.30 17.22
N PHE A 426 -20.00 17.09 17.18
CA PHE A 426 -21.37 16.83 17.63
C PHE A 426 -21.53 16.98 19.15
N TRP A 427 -20.64 16.37 19.92
CA TRP A 427 -20.73 16.40 21.39
C TRP A 427 -20.40 17.76 21.99
N ILE A 428 -19.47 18.51 21.40
CA ILE A 428 -19.17 19.88 21.81
C ILE A 428 -20.43 20.72 21.66
N ASN A 429 -21.10 20.72 20.49
CA ASN A 429 -22.33 21.50 20.30
C ASN A 429 -23.43 21.14 21.29
N PHE A 430 -23.60 19.84 21.59
CA PHE A 430 -24.51 19.40 22.64
C PHE A 430 -24.13 19.99 24.01
N GLY A 431 -22.85 19.90 24.40
CA GLY A 431 -22.36 20.46 25.66
C GLY A 431 -22.57 21.96 25.76
N VAL A 432 -22.30 22.72 24.68
CA VAL A 432 -22.49 24.18 24.66
C VAL A 432 -23.98 24.52 24.79
N GLN A 433 -24.85 23.76 24.14
CA GLN A 433 -26.30 23.95 24.21
C GLN A 433 -26.89 23.62 25.60
N GLN A 434 -26.31 22.67 26.34
CA GLN A 434 -26.76 22.30 27.68
C GLN A 434 -26.23 23.22 28.78
N HIS A 435 -24.97 23.66 28.69
CA HIS A 435 -24.27 24.28 29.81
C HIS A 435 -24.00 25.78 29.66
N MET A 436 -24.16 26.36 28.46
CA MET A 436 -23.97 27.80 28.26
C MET A 436 -25.30 28.53 28.08
N ALA A 437 -25.36 29.75 28.62
CA ALA A 437 -26.50 30.63 28.42
C ALA A 437 -26.71 30.95 26.92
N PRO A 438 -27.96 31.11 26.45
CA PRO A 438 -28.31 31.33 25.05
C PRO A 438 -27.94 32.76 24.59
N THR A 439 -26.65 33.02 24.51
CA THR A 439 -26.03 34.28 24.07
C THR A 439 -25.15 34.03 22.85
N SER A 440 -24.64 35.06 22.20
CA SER A 440 -23.71 34.93 21.07
C SER A 440 -22.48 34.07 21.39
N ALA A 441 -22.06 34.02 22.66
CA ALA A 441 -20.96 33.16 23.10
C ALA A 441 -21.26 31.66 22.86
N GLN A 442 -22.52 31.25 22.91
CA GLN A 442 -22.92 29.85 22.75
C GLN A 442 -22.60 29.33 21.35
N TRP A 443 -22.92 30.07 20.29
CA TRP A 443 -22.57 29.63 18.93
C TRP A 443 -21.13 29.97 18.57
N ARG A 444 -20.53 31.04 19.10
CA ARG A 444 -19.13 31.38 18.81
C ARG A 444 -18.14 30.36 19.38
N THR A 445 -18.48 29.67 20.47
CA THR A 445 -17.58 28.72 21.13
C THR A 445 -17.19 27.54 20.23
N PRO A 446 -18.12 26.80 19.59
CA PRO A 446 -17.75 25.79 18.58
C PRO A 446 -16.87 26.33 17.44
N PHE A 447 -17.19 27.51 16.91
CA PHE A 447 -16.37 28.16 15.87
C PHE A 447 -14.98 28.58 16.36
N ALA A 448 -14.79 28.81 17.66
CA ALA A 448 -13.49 29.11 18.24
C ALA A 448 -12.69 27.82 18.50
N LEU A 449 -13.35 26.73 18.88
CA LEU A 449 -12.68 25.46 19.18
C LEU A 449 -12.02 24.81 17.95
N GLN A 450 -12.50 25.06 16.73
CA GLN A 450 -11.77 24.64 15.52
C GLN A 450 -10.37 25.27 15.39
N LEU A 451 -10.08 26.39 16.06
CA LEU A 451 -8.73 26.96 16.07
C LEU A 451 -7.71 26.04 16.75
N ILE A 452 -8.14 25.16 17.66
CA ILE A 452 -7.26 24.25 18.39
C ILE A 452 -6.56 23.29 17.43
N PRO A 453 -7.24 22.45 16.63
CA PRO A 453 -6.55 21.55 15.72
C PRO A 453 -5.74 22.29 14.64
N GLY A 454 -6.22 23.44 14.14
CA GLY A 454 -5.45 24.27 13.20
C GLY A 454 -4.15 24.82 13.80
N GLY A 455 -4.21 25.31 15.04
CA GLY A 455 -3.05 25.81 15.78
C GLY A 455 -2.08 24.69 16.17
N LEU A 456 -2.60 23.55 16.64
CA LEU A 456 -1.79 22.37 16.96
C LEU A 456 -1.08 21.82 15.74
N LEU A 457 -1.74 21.80 14.57
CA LEU A 457 -1.11 21.44 13.31
C LEU A 457 0.05 22.40 12.99
N LEU A 458 -0.18 23.72 13.08
CA LEU A 458 0.83 24.73 12.76
C LEU A 458 2.05 24.66 13.69
N ILE A 459 1.81 24.55 14.99
CA ILE A 459 2.86 24.41 16.01
C ILE A 459 3.61 23.10 15.80
N GLY A 460 2.87 22.00 15.61
CA GLY A 460 3.44 20.67 15.44
C GLY A 460 4.32 20.56 14.19
N LEU A 461 3.90 21.15 13.07
CA LEU A 461 4.65 21.15 11.81
C LEU A 461 6.02 21.83 11.95
N TRP A 462 6.19 22.77 12.87
CA TRP A 462 7.49 23.41 13.11
C TRP A 462 8.54 22.40 13.59
N PHE A 463 8.12 21.39 14.36
CA PHE A 463 9.00 20.36 14.89
C PHE A 463 9.19 19.16 13.95
N MET A 464 8.48 19.12 12.82
CA MET A 464 8.55 18.00 11.89
C MET A 464 9.57 18.24 10.77
N PRO A 465 10.29 17.19 10.32
CA PRO A 465 11.19 17.27 9.17
C PRO A 465 10.41 17.33 7.87
N GLU A 466 10.99 17.87 6.81
CA GLU A 466 10.35 17.78 5.48
C GLU A 466 10.38 16.34 4.93
N SER A 467 9.56 16.06 3.92
CA SER A 467 9.53 14.76 3.25
C SER A 467 10.91 14.35 2.72
N PRO A 468 11.39 13.11 3.00
CA PRO A 468 12.66 12.62 2.47
C PRO A 468 12.64 12.49 0.94
N ARG A 469 11.49 12.16 0.35
CA ARG A 469 11.32 12.11 -1.11
C ARG A 469 11.39 13.48 -1.77
N TRP A 470 10.73 14.48 -1.18
CA TRP A 470 10.83 15.86 -1.69
C TRP A 470 12.26 16.40 -1.52
N MET A 471 12.89 16.10 -0.39
CA MET A 471 14.30 16.44 -0.14
C MET A 471 15.23 15.81 -1.18
N ALA A 472 14.99 14.56 -1.59
CA ALA A 472 15.79 13.92 -2.63
C ALA A 472 15.56 14.52 -4.04
N LYS A 473 14.36 15.06 -4.30
CA LYS A 473 14.03 15.73 -5.56
C LYS A 473 14.68 17.10 -5.70
N VAL A 474 14.71 17.89 -4.61
CA VAL A 474 15.14 19.30 -4.60
C VAL A 474 16.56 19.49 -4.07
N HIS A 475 16.98 18.65 -3.13
CA HIS A 475 18.28 18.71 -2.47
C HIS A 475 19.13 17.46 -2.74
N GLY A 476 20.38 17.47 -2.29
CA GLY A 476 21.31 16.36 -2.43
C GLY A 476 21.16 15.28 -1.36
N ARG A 477 21.85 14.16 -1.59
CA ARG A 477 21.83 12.95 -0.77
C ARG A 477 22.09 13.18 0.73
N THR A 478 22.98 14.10 1.08
CA THR A 478 23.32 14.43 2.48
C THR A 478 22.08 14.85 3.28
N ARG A 479 21.24 15.71 2.71
CA ARG A 479 20.05 16.23 3.42
C ARG A 479 18.97 15.15 3.61
N VAL A 480 18.88 14.22 2.65
CA VAL A 480 17.99 13.06 2.72
C VAL A 480 18.40 12.15 3.88
N ILE A 481 19.71 11.87 4.01
CA ILE A 481 20.26 11.07 5.10
C ILE A 481 19.97 11.71 6.46
N GLU A 482 20.13 13.03 6.60
CA GLU A 482 19.81 13.75 7.84
C GLU A 482 18.32 13.63 8.22
N VAL A 483 17.43 13.79 7.24
CA VAL A 483 15.98 13.68 7.46
C VAL A 483 15.59 12.25 7.81
N LEU A 484 16.10 11.25 7.09
CA LEU A 484 15.85 9.85 7.38
C LEU A 484 16.44 9.45 8.74
N SER A 485 17.60 9.97 9.10
CA SER A 485 18.25 9.72 10.40
C SER A 485 17.36 10.24 11.53
N LEU A 486 16.79 11.44 11.34
CA LEU A 486 15.81 11.98 12.28
C LEU A 486 14.53 11.12 12.35
N LEU A 487 13.99 10.69 11.22
CA LEU A 487 12.72 9.94 11.15
C LEU A 487 12.84 8.50 11.67
N ARG A 488 13.97 7.84 11.43
CA ARG A 488 14.23 6.44 11.77
C ARG A 488 14.94 6.28 13.12
N GLU A 489 15.43 7.38 13.71
CA GLU A 489 16.25 7.37 14.93
C GLU A 489 17.51 6.51 14.78
N LEU A 490 18.13 6.55 13.59
CA LEU A 490 19.32 5.78 13.24
C LEU A 490 20.50 6.70 12.84
N PRO A 491 21.75 6.30 13.09
CA PRO A 491 22.92 6.98 12.55
C PRO A 491 22.88 7.08 11.02
N GLY A 492 23.41 8.16 10.45
CA GLY A 492 23.35 8.41 9.00
C GLY A 492 24.15 7.41 8.15
N ASP A 493 25.12 6.73 8.73
CA ASP A 493 25.93 5.66 8.13
C ASP A 493 25.29 4.26 8.29
N HIS A 494 24.18 4.15 9.02
CA HIS A 494 23.52 2.87 9.27
C HIS A 494 23.09 2.20 7.95
N PRO A 495 23.38 0.89 7.74
CA PRO A 495 23.12 0.19 6.48
C PRO A 495 21.65 0.29 6.01
N ALA A 496 20.68 0.14 6.92
CA ALA A 496 19.26 0.25 6.58
C ALA A 496 18.87 1.65 6.06
N LEU A 497 19.52 2.71 6.55
CA LEU A 497 19.25 4.08 6.16
C LEU A 497 19.92 4.40 4.82
N GLN A 498 21.13 3.90 4.60
CA GLN A 498 21.80 3.97 3.29
C GLN A 498 21.02 3.22 2.22
N PHE A 499 20.45 2.07 2.57
CA PHE A 499 19.56 1.30 1.71
C PHE A 499 18.30 2.09 1.33
N GLU A 500 17.57 2.62 2.31
CA GLU A 500 16.37 3.44 2.06
C GLU A 500 16.69 4.70 1.25
N THR A 501 17.85 5.32 1.52
CA THR A 501 18.33 6.47 0.72
C THR A 501 18.58 6.06 -0.73
N ASN A 502 19.26 4.94 -0.98
CA ASN A 502 19.51 4.42 -2.33
C ASN A 502 18.20 4.14 -3.07
N GLU A 503 17.23 3.50 -2.42
CA GLU A 503 15.92 3.18 -3.00
C GLU A 503 15.20 4.46 -3.47
N ILE A 504 15.21 5.52 -2.64
CA ILE A 504 14.60 6.81 -2.99
C ILE A 504 15.28 7.43 -4.22
N PHE A 505 16.62 7.44 -4.28
CA PHE A 505 17.34 8.01 -5.44
C PHE A 505 17.17 7.17 -6.71
N GLN A 506 17.19 5.84 -6.61
CA GLN A 506 16.95 4.95 -7.74
C GLN A 506 15.54 5.14 -8.30
N GLN A 507 14.53 5.25 -7.43
CA GLN A 507 13.17 5.54 -7.87
C GLN A 507 13.07 6.91 -8.55
N LEU A 508 13.76 7.94 -8.04
CA LEU A 508 13.79 9.26 -8.67
C LEU A 508 14.50 9.25 -10.03
N GLU A 509 15.54 8.44 -10.22
CA GLU A 509 16.21 8.25 -11.50
C GLU A 509 15.28 7.60 -12.53
N ILE A 510 14.54 6.57 -12.10
CA ILE A 510 13.50 5.93 -12.91
C ILE A 510 12.40 6.96 -13.27
N GLU A 511 11.91 7.74 -12.30
CA GLU A 511 10.91 8.79 -12.54
C GLU A 511 11.41 9.88 -13.50
N ARG A 512 12.69 10.27 -13.41
CA ARG A 512 13.34 11.25 -14.33
C ARG A 512 13.58 10.67 -15.73
N GLY A 513 13.93 9.40 -15.83
CA GLY A 513 14.13 8.71 -17.12
C GLY A 513 12.83 8.48 -17.89
N MET A 514 11.69 8.34 -17.19
CA MET A 514 10.38 8.11 -17.80
C MET A 514 9.57 9.39 -18.07
N SER A 515 9.84 10.49 -17.36
CA SER A 515 9.03 11.72 -17.47
C SER A 515 9.65 12.70 -18.46
N SER A 516 8.93 13.00 -19.56
CA SER A 516 9.24 14.17 -20.37
C SER A 516 8.94 15.46 -19.58
N ASP A 517 9.88 16.39 -19.50
CA ASP A 517 9.81 17.55 -18.61
C ASP A 517 8.52 18.39 -18.76
N GLY A 518 7.67 18.41 -17.72
CA GLY A 518 6.69 19.48 -17.47
C GLY A 518 5.26 19.04 -17.10
N ALA A 519 4.51 19.90 -16.40
CA ALA A 519 3.11 19.64 -16.05
C ALA A 519 2.19 19.41 -17.28
N LEU A 520 2.57 19.93 -18.45
CA LEU A 520 1.87 19.74 -19.72
C LEU A 520 2.02 18.32 -20.30
N SER A 521 3.14 17.63 -20.04
CA SER A 521 3.33 16.24 -20.48
C SER A 521 2.47 15.30 -19.65
N SER A 522 2.42 15.47 -18.32
CA SER A 522 1.56 14.67 -17.44
C SER A 522 0.07 14.81 -17.79
N VAL A 523 -0.38 16.01 -18.18
CA VAL A 523 -1.76 16.22 -18.67
C VAL A 523 -1.99 15.46 -19.98
N LYS A 524 -1.02 15.50 -20.90
CA LYS A 524 -1.10 14.77 -22.17
C LYS A 524 -1.11 13.25 -21.97
N GLU A 525 -0.36 12.74 -21.00
CA GLU A 525 -0.31 11.32 -20.62
C GLU A 525 -1.64 10.84 -20.01
N ILE A 526 -2.29 11.63 -19.16
CA ILE A 526 -3.60 11.28 -18.58
C ILE A 526 -4.69 11.11 -19.63
N ILE A 527 -4.60 11.83 -20.76
CA ILE A 527 -5.57 11.77 -21.85
C ILE A 527 -5.39 10.47 -22.68
N GLN A 528 -4.27 9.77 -22.55
CA GLN A 528 -4.00 8.55 -23.31
C GLN A 528 -5.04 7.46 -23.03
N PRO A 529 -5.44 6.67 -24.04
CA PRO A 529 -6.55 5.71 -23.94
C PRO A 529 -6.49 4.73 -22.76
N GLY A 530 -5.31 4.26 -22.37
CA GLY A 530 -5.13 3.34 -21.23
C GLY A 530 -5.24 4.02 -19.86
N ILE A 531 -4.85 5.30 -19.76
CA ILE A 531 -4.82 6.05 -18.49
C ILE A 531 -6.15 6.79 -18.27
N ARG A 532 -6.76 7.33 -19.34
CA ARG A 532 -8.04 8.05 -19.26
C ARG A 532 -9.15 7.21 -18.65
N TYR A 533 -9.16 5.90 -18.91
CA TYR A 533 -10.15 4.98 -18.34
C TYR A 533 -9.99 4.85 -16.82
N ARG A 534 -8.75 4.69 -16.35
CA ARG A 534 -8.44 4.65 -14.91
C ARG A 534 -8.82 5.97 -14.23
N VAL A 535 -8.56 7.09 -14.89
CA VAL A 535 -8.91 8.43 -14.37
C VAL A 535 -10.43 8.56 -14.26
N LEU A 536 -11.16 8.15 -15.30
CA LEU A 536 -12.62 8.13 -15.26
C LEU A 536 -13.16 7.21 -14.14
N LEU A 537 -12.58 6.03 -13.94
CA LEU A 537 -12.96 5.14 -12.83
C LEU A 537 -12.78 5.82 -11.47
N GLY A 538 -11.64 6.48 -11.24
CA GLY A 538 -11.39 7.23 -10.00
C GLY A 538 -12.28 8.47 -9.84
N VAL A 539 -12.71 9.11 -10.91
CA VAL A 539 -13.71 10.20 -10.86
C VAL A 539 -15.08 9.65 -10.48
N VAL A 540 -15.52 8.58 -11.14
CA VAL A 540 -16.84 7.98 -10.91
C VAL A 540 -16.95 7.37 -9.51
N ILE A 541 -15.90 6.73 -8.99
CA ILE A 541 -15.91 6.21 -7.61
C ILE A 541 -16.00 7.34 -6.58
N MET A 542 -15.34 8.49 -6.81
CA MET A 542 -15.45 9.67 -5.95
C MET A 542 -16.83 10.34 -6.03
N ILE A 543 -17.49 10.28 -7.18
CA ILE A 543 -18.89 10.71 -7.33
C ILE A 543 -19.81 9.80 -6.50
N PHE A 544 -19.70 8.48 -6.63
CA PHE A 544 -20.50 7.54 -5.83
C PHE A 544 -20.22 7.69 -4.33
N PHE A 545 -18.97 7.91 -3.94
CA PHE A 545 -18.59 8.17 -2.56
C PHE A 545 -19.40 9.31 -1.95
N GLN A 546 -19.55 10.43 -2.66
CA GLN A 546 -20.35 11.55 -2.17
C GLN A 546 -21.86 11.35 -2.31
N MET A 547 -22.29 10.76 -3.43
CA MET A 547 -23.69 10.46 -3.69
C MET A 547 -24.25 9.36 -2.78
N ALA A 548 -23.42 8.71 -1.97
CA ALA A 548 -23.87 7.82 -0.91
C ALA A 548 -24.60 8.56 0.22
N GLY A 549 -24.45 9.89 0.33
CA GLY A 549 -25.25 10.75 1.22
C GLY A 549 -24.74 10.90 2.66
N SER A 550 -23.57 10.35 2.98
CA SER A 550 -22.99 10.41 4.33
C SER A 550 -22.69 11.86 4.78
N ASN A 551 -22.14 12.69 3.89
CA ASN A 551 -21.85 14.09 4.20
C ASN A 551 -23.12 14.93 4.35
N ALA A 552 -24.18 14.64 3.57
CA ALA A 552 -25.49 15.25 3.75
C ALA A 552 -26.03 15.03 5.17
N ILE A 553 -25.90 13.78 5.67
CA ILE A 553 -26.28 13.43 7.03
C ILE A 553 -25.46 14.20 8.05
N ASN A 554 -24.13 14.30 7.87
CA ASN A 554 -23.28 15.02 8.81
C ASN A 554 -23.68 16.49 8.96
N TYR A 555 -23.79 17.22 7.84
CA TYR A 555 -24.09 18.66 7.85
C TYR A 555 -25.51 19.00 8.30
N TYR A 556 -26.48 18.11 8.05
CA TYR A 556 -27.89 18.39 8.29
C TYR A 556 -28.54 17.38 9.25
N SER A 557 -27.74 16.68 10.05
CA SER A 557 -28.18 15.66 11.00
C SER A 557 -29.30 16.14 11.92
N PRO A 558 -29.29 17.35 12.51
CA PRO A 558 -30.41 17.81 13.34
C PRO A 558 -31.72 17.90 12.57
N ARG A 559 -31.68 18.38 11.31
CA ARG A 559 -32.87 18.48 10.44
C ARG A 559 -33.37 17.09 10.02
N ILE A 560 -32.45 16.16 9.77
CA ILE A 560 -32.77 14.77 9.43
C ILE A 560 -33.44 14.06 10.60
N PHE A 561 -32.89 14.13 11.80
CA PHE A 561 -33.54 13.56 12.98
C PHE A 561 -34.89 14.23 13.29
N HIS A 562 -35.01 15.54 13.06
CA HIS A 562 -36.30 16.23 13.14
C HIS A 562 -37.31 15.68 12.12
N SER A 563 -36.87 15.34 10.90
CA SER A 563 -37.73 14.71 9.89
C SER A 563 -38.21 13.31 10.27
N PHE A 564 -37.54 12.63 11.22
CA PHE A 564 -38.02 11.37 11.80
C PHE A 564 -39.08 11.59 12.88
N GLY A 565 -39.43 12.84 13.21
CA GLY A 565 -40.31 13.20 14.33
C GLY A 565 -39.62 13.25 15.69
N LEU A 566 -38.28 13.20 15.73
CA LEU A 566 -37.52 13.49 16.96
C LEU A 566 -37.42 15.00 17.13
N THR A 567 -38.48 15.59 17.66
CA THR A 567 -38.61 17.04 17.84
C THR A 567 -37.84 17.53 19.09
N GLY A 568 -37.36 18.76 19.04
CA GLY A 568 -36.58 19.40 20.10
C GLY A 568 -35.07 19.35 19.88
N THR A 569 -34.43 20.51 20.05
CA THR A 569 -32.98 20.72 19.83
C THR A 569 -32.12 19.75 20.66
N ARG A 570 -32.49 19.51 21.92
CA ARG A 570 -31.77 18.58 22.81
C ARG A 570 -31.78 17.15 22.26
N THR A 571 -32.96 16.63 21.90
CA THR A 571 -33.14 15.26 21.39
C THR A 571 -32.35 15.07 20.09
N ALA A 572 -32.46 16.02 19.16
CA ALA A 572 -31.73 15.98 17.90
C ALA A 572 -30.21 15.99 18.09
N LEU A 573 -29.69 16.82 19.01
CA LEU A 573 -28.26 16.87 19.30
C LEU A 573 -27.74 15.59 19.96
N ILE A 574 -28.49 14.96 20.88
CA ILE A 574 -28.10 13.68 21.49
C ILE A 574 -28.06 12.57 20.44
N SER A 575 -29.10 12.44 19.60
CA SER A 575 -29.13 11.44 18.52
C SER A 575 -27.97 11.62 17.55
N THR A 576 -27.61 12.88 17.27
CA THR A 576 -26.46 13.24 16.45
C THR A 576 -25.12 12.89 17.14
N GLY A 577 -25.00 13.11 18.45
CA GLY A 577 -23.82 12.69 19.23
C GLY A 577 -23.61 11.17 19.23
N VAL A 578 -24.69 10.40 19.40
CA VAL A 578 -24.66 8.92 19.32
C VAL A 578 -24.27 8.46 17.92
N TYR A 579 -24.80 9.09 16.87
CA TYR A 579 -24.39 8.85 15.49
C TYR A 579 -22.87 9.01 15.31
N GLY A 580 -22.28 10.06 15.89
CA GLY A 580 -20.83 10.29 15.89
C GLY A 580 -20.03 9.16 16.57
N ILE A 581 -20.49 8.66 17.72
CA ILE A 581 -19.84 7.55 18.44
C ILE A 581 -19.89 6.27 17.60
N VAL A 582 -21.06 5.94 17.03
CA VAL A 582 -21.23 4.76 16.18
C VAL A 582 -20.24 4.79 15.01
N ARG A 583 -20.09 5.95 14.37
CA ARG A 583 -19.11 6.14 13.27
C ARG A 583 -17.68 5.95 13.73
N LEU A 584 -17.30 6.59 14.83
CA LEU A 584 -15.94 6.51 15.37
C LEU A 584 -15.55 5.06 15.69
N VAL A 585 -16.43 4.34 16.39
CA VAL A 585 -16.22 2.91 16.72
C VAL A 585 -16.16 2.08 15.43
N ALA A 586 -17.10 2.28 14.50
CA ALA A 586 -17.14 1.52 13.26
C ALA A 586 -15.89 1.72 12.39
N VAL A 587 -15.39 2.95 12.22
CA VAL A 587 -14.14 3.20 11.48
C VAL A 587 -12.94 2.60 12.17
N PHE A 588 -12.85 2.69 13.50
CA PHE A 588 -11.73 2.10 14.24
C PHE A 588 -11.66 0.58 14.00
N PHE A 589 -12.79 -0.11 14.11
CA PHE A 589 -12.87 -1.54 13.82
C PHE A 589 -12.59 -1.86 12.33
N ALA A 590 -13.16 -1.09 11.41
CA ALA A 590 -12.96 -1.31 9.98
C ALA A 590 -11.48 -1.15 9.57
N MET A 591 -10.85 -0.05 9.97
CA MET A 591 -9.46 0.27 9.60
C MET A 591 -8.46 -0.69 10.24
N TYR A 592 -8.67 -1.07 11.50
CA TYR A 592 -7.71 -1.92 12.21
C TYR A 592 -7.86 -3.41 11.88
N PHE A 593 -9.08 -3.92 11.70
CA PHE A 593 -9.32 -5.36 11.56
C PHE A 593 -9.76 -5.81 10.16
N VAL A 594 -10.33 -4.94 9.34
CA VAL A 594 -11.05 -5.36 8.12
C VAL A 594 -10.33 -4.99 6.84
N VAL A 595 -9.82 -3.76 6.71
CA VAL A 595 -9.28 -3.21 5.44
C VAL A 595 -8.20 -4.07 4.79
N ASP A 596 -7.29 -4.65 5.58
CA ASP A 596 -6.23 -5.50 5.04
C ASP A 596 -6.63 -6.98 4.91
N ARG A 597 -7.70 -7.40 5.58
CA ARG A 597 -8.19 -8.79 5.59
C ARG A 597 -9.19 -9.07 4.49
N PHE A 598 -10.02 -8.10 4.11
CA PHE A 598 -11.05 -8.24 3.09
C PHE A 598 -10.66 -7.48 1.81
N GLY A 599 -11.12 -7.97 0.65
CA GLY A 599 -10.88 -7.31 -0.64
C GLY A 599 -11.61 -5.96 -0.72
N ARG A 600 -11.08 -5.02 -1.52
CA ARG A 600 -11.65 -3.67 -1.67
C ARG A 600 -13.05 -3.74 -2.28
N LYS A 601 -13.24 -4.62 -3.26
CA LYS A 601 -14.48 -4.75 -4.01
C LYS A 601 -15.62 -5.37 -3.18
N PRO A 602 -15.44 -6.51 -2.48
CA PRO A 602 -16.45 -7.03 -1.56
C PRO A 602 -16.87 -6.03 -0.48
N MET A 603 -15.92 -5.27 0.08
CA MET A 603 -16.23 -4.25 1.09
C MET A 603 -17.17 -3.19 0.55
N LEU A 604 -16.89 -2.64 -0.64
CA LEU A 604 -17.76 -1.67 -1.30
C LEU A 604 -19.14 -2.23 -1.64
N ILE A 605 -19.24 -3.47 -2.12
CA ILE A 605 -20.53 -4.09 -2.46
C ILE A 605 -21.39 -4.31 -1.22
N VAL A 606 -20.84 -4.97 -0.19
CA VAL A 606 -21.57 -5.28 1.05
C VAL A 606 -21.97 -4.00 1.78
N GLY A 607 -21.05 -3.05 1.89
CA GLY A 607 -21.33 -1.75 2.51
C GLY A 607 -22.42 -0.98 1.76
N SER A 608 -22.36 -0.93 0.43
CA SER A 608 -23.40 -0.31 -0.41
C SER A 608 -24.76 -0.98 -0.24
N ALA A 609 -24.81 -2.31 -0.10
CA ALA A 609 -26.07 -3.03 0.14
C ALA A 609 -26.69 -2.64 1.49
N VAL A 610 -25.90 -2.64 2.57
CA VAL A 610 -26.36 -2.22 3.90
C VAL A 610 -26.86 -0.77 3.89
N MET A 611 -26.11 0.12 3.25
CA MET A 611 -26.46 1.54 3.14
C MET A 611 -27.71 1.77 2.30
N ALA A 612 -27.83 1.09 1.16
CA ALA A 612 -28.99 1.20 0.27
C ALA A 612 -30.27 0.73 0.97
N ILE A 613 -30.24 -0.46 1.60
CA ILE A 613 -31.39 -1.00 2.36
C ILE A 613 -31.79 -0.01 3.46
N SER A 614 -30.82 0.52 4.20
CA SER A 614 -31.06 1.50 5.26
C SER A 614 -31.73 2.77 4.72
N MET A 615 -31.23 3.36 3.63
CA MET A 615 -31.81 4.57 3.03
C MET A 615 -33.20 4.36 2.43
N TRP A 616 -33.45 3.22 1.79
CA TRP A 616 -34.79 2.86 1.32
C TRP A 616 -35.78 2.76 2.48
N LEU A 617 -35.39 2.11 3.58
CA LEU A 617 -36.26 1.96 4.75
C LEU A 617 -36.48 3.29 5.49
N ILE A 618 -35.46 4.13 5.64
CA ILE A 618 -35.60 5.47 6.21
C ILE A 618 -36.61 6.29 5.40
N GLY A 619 -36.45 6.34 4.06
CA GLY A 619 -37.39 7.05 3.19
C GLY A 619 -38.83 6.52 3.30
N ALA A 620 -39.01 5.21 3.42
CA ALA A 620 -40.32 4.60 3.62
C ALA A 620 -40.93 4.98 4.99
N PHE A 621 -40.16 4.93 6.08
CA PHE A 621 -40.66 5.30 7.41
C PHE A 621 -41.04 6.78 7.49
N VAL A 622 -40.22 7.67 6.93
CA VAL A 622 -40.52 9.11 6.89
C VAL A 622 -41.76 9.39 6.03
N LYS A 623 -41.98 8.63 4.95
CA LYS A 623 -43.18 8.76 4.11
C LYS A 623 -44.46 8.32 4.83
N ILE A 624 -44.40 7.22 5.58
CA ILE A 624 -45.57 6.65 6.29
C ILE A 624 -45.91 7.48 7.53
N GLN A 625 -44.93 8.15 8.11
CA GLN A 625 -45.11 8.99 9.28
C GLN A 625 -45.89 10.26 8.91
N SER A 626 -47.18 10.31 9.26
CA SER A 626 -47.94 11.55 9.28
C SER A 626 -47.45 12.41 10.45
N ILE A 627 -46.55 13.36 10.18
CA ILE A 627 -46.13 14.35 11.18
C ILE A 627 -47.32 15.29 11.38
N ASP A 628 -48.19 15.00 12.35
CA ASP A 628 -49.13 16.00 12.87
C ASP A 628 -48.37 16.85 13.91
N PRO A 629 -47.99 18.10 13.59
CA PRO A 629 -47.18 18.94 14.47
C PRO A 629 -47.94 19.36 15.74
N LYS A 630 -49.26 19.17 15.78
CA LYS A 630 -50.13 19.54 16.91
C LYS A 630 -50.39 18.37 17.87
N ALA A 631 -50.10 17.15 17.46
CA ALA A 631 -50.20 15.98 18.32
C ALA A 631 -48.92 15.89 19.14
N GLY A 632 -48.93 16.41 20.37
CA GLY A 632 -47.90 16.14 21.39
C GLY A 632 -47.88 14.68 21.86
N GLY A 633 -48.05 13.73 20.93
CA GLY A 633 -48.11 12.31 21.18
C GLY A 633 -46.71 11.68 21.38
N PRO A 634 -46.66 10.46 21.91
CA PRO A 634 -45.40 9.74 22.10
C PRO A 634 -44.68 9.50 20.76
N ILE A 635 -43.35 9.51 20.81
CA ILE A 635 -42.49 9.21 19.65
C ILE A 635 -42.89 7.85 19.07
N SER A 636 -43.24 7.82 17.78
CA SER A 636 -43.68 6.61 17.08
C SER A 636 -42.55 5.57 16.99
N GLY A 637 -42.89 4.28 17.01
CA GLY A 637 -41.93 3.19 16.75
C GLY A 637 -41.22 3.35 15.39
N THR A 638 -41.87 3.97 14.41
CA THR A 638 -41.27 4.27 13.09
C THR A 638 -40.13 5.29 13.17
N SER A 639 -40.20 6.24 14.11
CA SER A 639 -39.13 7.23 14.36
C SER A 639 -37.86 6.57 14.89
N TYR A 640 -38.02 5.66 15.86
CA TYR A 640 -36.91 4.89 16.41
C TYR A 640 -36.32 3.95 15.35
N ALA A 641 -37.16 3.29 14.54
CA ALA A 641 -36.69 2.47 13.43
C ALA A 641 -35.85 3.28 12.44
N ALA A 642 -36.33 4.46 12.00
CA ALA A 642 -35.57 5.34 11.10
C ALA A 642 -34.20 5.75 11.69
N ALA A 643 -34.15 6.08 12.99
CA ALA A 643 -32.89 6.39 13.67
C ALA A 643 -31.93 5.18 13.71
N VAL A 644 -32.44 3.98 14.00
CA VAL A 644 -31.62 2.74 14.01
C VAL A 644 -31.06 2.44 12.61
N PHE A 645 -31.88 2.55 11.56
CA PHE A 645 -31.39 2.37 10.19
C PHE A 645 -30.38 3.45 9.79
N LEU A 646 -30.48 4.67 10.31
CA LEU A 646 -29.47 5.69 10.09
C LEU A 646 -28.12 5.31 10.74
N TYR A 647 -28.14 4.66 11.91
CA TYR A 647 -26.93 4.12 12.53
C TYR A 647 -26.37 2.92 11.75
N LEU A 648 -27.22 2.03 11.24
CA LEU A 648 -26.78 0.91 10.38
C LEU A 648 -26.17 1.40 9.07
N PHE A 649 -26.76 2.44 8.46
CA PHE A 649 -26.17 3.14 7.32
C PHE A 649 -24.75 3.66 7.66
N ALA A 650 -24.57 4.25 8.84
CA ALA A 650 -23.28 4.78 9.27
C ALA A 650 -22.22 3.67 9.38
N VAL A 651 -22.59 2.52 9.94
CA VAL A 651 -21.72 1.33 10.02
C VAL A 651 -21.36 0.84 8.63
N GLY A 652 -22.35 0.68 7.74
CA GLY A 652 -22.11 0.27 6.34
C GLY A 652 -21.14 1.19 5.63
N PHE A 653 -21.29 2.52 5.79
CA PHE A 653 -20.39 3.52 5.21
C PHE A 653 -18.96 3.41 5.77
N CYS A 654 -18.82 3.26 7.09
CA CYS A 654 -17.51 3.20 7.75
C CYS A 654 -16.71 1.94 7.35
N PHE A 655 -17.38 0.81 7.13
CA PHE A 655 -16.75 -0.44 6.69
C PHE A 655 -16.48 -0.48 5.18
N SER A 656 -16.86 0.54 4.42
CA SER A 656 -16.73 0.57 2.96
C SER A 656 -16.25 1.92 2.45
N TRP A 657 -17.18 2.82 2.13
CA TRP A 657 -16.93 4.07 1.43
C TRP A 657 -16.07 5.08 2.19
N ALA A 658 -15.96 5.00 3.51
CA ALA A 658 -15.16 5.95 4.29
C ALA A 658 -13.68 5.98 3.87
N GLY A 659 -13.05 4.82 3.67
CA GLY A 659 -11.63 4.70 3.32
C GLY A 659 -11.33 4.06 1.97
N VAL A 660 -12.14 3.08 1.55
CA VAL A 660 -11.83 2.24 0.39
C VAL A 660 -11.69 3.02 -0.93
N PRO A 661 -12.51 4.05 -1.23
CA PRO A 661 -12.34 4.86 -2.44
C PRO A 661 -10.97 5.55 -2.53
N TRP A 662 -10.46 6.06 -1.39
CA TRP A 662 -9.13 6.67 -1.33
C TRP A 662 -8.03 5.66 -1.64
N ILE A 663 -8.16 4.45 -1.10
CA ILE A 663 -7.23 3.34 -1.34
C ILE A 663 -7.24 2.97 -2.83
N ILE A 664 -8.41 2.73 -3.43
CA ILE A 664 -8.53 2.38 -4.85
C ILE A 664 -7.92 3.48 -5.74
N CYS A 665 -8.24 4.75 -5.49
CA CYS A 665 -7.66 5.86 -6.24
C CYS A 665 -6.13 5.96 -6.10
N SER A 666 -5.52 5.40 -5.04
CA SER A 666 -4.06 5.35 -4.92
C SER A 666 -3.43 4.12 -5.62
N GLU A 667 -4.18 3.03 -5.76
CA GLU A 667 -3.72 1.75 -6.29
C GLU A 667 -3.89 1.62 -7.82
N ILE A 668 -4.92 2.23 -8.44
CA ILE A 668 -5.22 2.05 -9.87
C ILE A 668 -4.37 2.91 -10.82
N TYR A 669 -3.62 3.88 -10.32
CA TYR A 669 -2.84 4.80 -11.16
C TYR A 669 -1.37 4.40 -11.26
N PRO A 670 -0.79 4.42 -12.48
CA PRO A 670 0.63 4.18 -12.66
C PRO A 670 1.43 5.34 -12.06
N LEU A 671 2.67 5.06 -11.64
CA LEU A 671 3.51 5.97 -10.84
C LEU A 671 3.67 7.36 -11.48
N GLN A 672 3.83 7.42 -12.81
CA GLN A 672 4.14 8.61 -13.59
C GLN A 672 3.05 9.68 -13.47
N VAL A 673 1.78 9.28 -13.55
CA VAL A 673 0.62 10.20 -13.56
C VAL A 673 -0.13 10.25 -12.23
N ARG A 674 0.28 9.45 -11.24
CA ARG A 674 -0.46 9.25 -9.99
C ARG A 674 -0.74 10.55 -9.25
N GLY A 675 0.26 11.43 -9.13
CA GLY A 675 0.11 12.69 -8.38
C GLY A 675 -1.04 13.55 -8.94
N LEU A 676 -1.05 13.76 -10.26
CA LEU A 676 -2.08 14.55 -10.93
C LEU A 676 -3.44 13.83 -10.94
N ALA A 677 -3.47 12.52 -11.18
CA ALA A 677 -4.70 11.73 -11.18
C ALA A 677 -5.38 11.70 -9.79
N VAL A 678 -4.60 11.51 -8.72
CA VAL A 678 -5.11 11.58 -7.34
C VAL A 678 -5.62 12.99 -7.01
N SER A 679 -4.93 14.05 -7.46
CA SER A 679 -5.41 15.43 -7.29
C SER A 679 -6.77 15.66 -7.96
N ILE A 680 -7.00 15.08 -9.14
CA ILE A 680 -8.30 15.14 -9.82
C ILE A 680 -9.36 14.43 -8.98
N CYS A 681 -9.08 13.24 -8.44
CA CYS A 681 -10.00 12.50 -7.56
C CYS A 681 -10.37 13.31 -6.31
N VAL A 682 -9.39 13.91 -5.62
CA VAL A 682 -9.63 14.75 -4.43
C VAL A 682 -10.48 15.97 -4.80
N ALA A 683 -10.20 16.62 -5.93
CA ALA A 683 -10.99 17.73 -6.42
C ALA A 683 -12.43 17.31 -6.75
N THR A 684 -12.64 16.17 -7.44
CA THR A 684 -13.97 15.60 -7.69
C THR A 684 -14.72 15.34 -6.38
N HIS A 685 -14.04 14.76 -5.38
CA HIS A 685 -14.62 14.53 -4.06
C HIS A 685 -15.14 15.85 -3.45
N TRP A 686 -14.35 16.92 -3.46
CA TRP A 686 -14.76 18.21 -2.90
C TRP A 686 -15.82 18.94 -3.71
N LEU A 687 -15.76 18.86 -5.04
CA LEU A 687 -16.78 19.41 -5.93
C LEU A 687 -18.14 18.75 -5.68
N MET A 688 -18.17 17.42 -5.60
CA MET A 688 -19.41 16.71 -5.30
C MET A 688 -19.88 16.96 -3.87
N ASN A 689 -18.97 17.14 -2.91
CA ASN A 689 -19.32 17.57 -1.56
C ASN A 689 -20.01 18.94 -1.56
N PHE A 690 -19.50 19.89 -2.35
CA PHE A 690 -20.12 21.20 -2.56
C PHE A 690 -21.54 21.07 -3.12
N VAL A 691 -21.71 20.25 -4.17
CA VAL A 691 -23.03 20.01 -4.78
C VAL A 691 -24.03 19.47 -3.74
N ILE A 692 -23.63 18.47 -2.96
CA ILE A 692 -24.48 17.88 -1.91
C ILE A 692 -24.77 18.89 -0.78
N ALA A 693 -23.76 19.58 -0.27
CA ALA A 693 -23.93 20.59 0.77
C ALA A 693 -24.91 21.70 0.35
N ARG A 694 -24.89 22.08 -0.94
CA ARG A 694 -25.76 23.10 -1.51
C ARG A 694 -27.19 22.60 -1.75
N SER A 695 -27.37 21.38 -2.25
CA SER A 695 -28.66 20.87 -2.70
C SER A 695 -29.54 20.34 -1.56
N VAL A 696 -28.95 19.72 -0.54
CA VAL A 696 -29.69 18.96 0.49
C VAL A 696 -30.74 19.77 1.24
N PRO A 697 -30.50 21.03 1.69
CA PRO A 697 -31.55 21.82 2.35
C PRO A 697 -32.82 21.96 1.49
N TYR A 698 -32.65 22.17 0.19
CA TYR A 698 -33.75 22.27 -0.76
C TYR A 698 -34.39 20.92 -1.06
N MET A 699 -33.61 19.83 -1.07
CA MET A 699 -34.17 18.48 -1.21
C MET A 699 -35.09 18.16 -0.01
N ILE A 700 -34.63 18.44 1.21
CA ILE A 700 -35.42 18.19 2.42
C ILE A 700 -36.72 19.00 2.40
N SER A 701 -36.68 20.29 2.00
CA SER A 701 -37.89 21.12 1.97
C SER A 701 -38.84 20.77 0.81
N ASN A 702 -38.31 20.49 -0.38
CA ASN A 702 -39.14 20.37 -1.59
C ASN A 702 -39.63 18.95 -1.86
N ILE A 703 -38.78 17.94 -1.60
CA ILE A 703 -39.11 16.53 -1.86
C ILE A 703 -39.23 15.69 -0.59
N GLY A 704 -38.93 16.25 0.59
CA GLY A 704 -39.13 15.60 1.89
C GLY A 704 -38.49 14.23 1.95
N TYR A 705 -39.32 13.18 2.14
CA TYR A 705 -38.88 11.78 2.16
C TYR A 705 -38.16 11.34 0.87
N GLY A 706 -38.44 11.99 -0.27
CA GLY A 706 -37.80 11.70 -1.55
C GLY A 706 -36.28 11.90 -1.52
N THR A 707 -35.78 12.74 -0.61
CA THR A 707 -34.34 12.95 -0.38
C THR A 707 -33.61 11.65 -0.09
N TYR A 708 -34.19 10.79 0.76
CA TYR A 708 -33.61 9.50 1.12
C TYR A 708 -33.61 8.53 -0.06
N PHE A 709 -34.67 8.54 -0.88
CA PHE A 709 -34.75 7.69 -2.07
C PHE A 709 -33.75 8.09 -3.16
N VAL A 710 -33.40 9.37 -3.29
CA VAL A 710 -32.32 9.80 -4.19
C VAL A 710 -30.98 9.18 -3.78
N PHE A 711 -30.61 9.29 -2.50
CA PHE A 711 -29.38 8.67 -1.99
C PHE A 711 -29.42 7.15 -2.03
N ALA A 712 -30.59 6.54 -1.75
CA ALA A 712 -30.81 5.11 -1.86
C ALA A 712 -30.57 4.62 -3.28
N ALA A 713 -31.14 5.30 -4.28
CA ALA A 713 -30.98 4.96 -5.69
C ALA A 713 -29.51 5.06 -6.14
N CYS A 714 -28.82 6.15 -5.80
CA CYS A 714 -27.40 6.30 -6.11
C CYS A 714 -26.55 5.21 -5.47
N THR A 715 -26.82 4.87 -4.21
CA THR A 715 -26.09 3.80 -3.50
C THR A 715 -26.41 2.42 -4.11
N THR A 716 -27.66 2.15 -4.50
CA THR A 716 -28.04 0.93 -5.22
C THR A 716 -27.33 0.82 -6.57
N LEU A 717 -27.23 1.93 -7.33
CA LEU A 717 -26.51 1.97 -8.62
C LEU A 717 -25.00 1.80 -8.48
N SER A 718 -24.43 2.15 -7.32
CA SER A 718 -23.01 1.92 -7.06
C SER A 718 -22.65 0.44 -7.01
N ILE A 719 -23.59 -0.45 -6.61
CA ILE A 719 -23.35 -1.90 -6.51
C ILE A 719 -22.99 -2.52 -7.87
N PRO A 720 -23.82 -2.42 -8.93
CA PRO A 720 -23.45 -2.96 -10.23
C PRO A 720 -22.23 -2.25 -10.82
N PHE A 721 -22.03 -0.95 -10.57
CA PHE A 721 -20.82 -0.24 -10.98
C PHE A 721 -19.56 -0.87 -10.36
N VAL A 722 -19.52 -1.03 -9.03
CA VAL A 722 -18.38 -1.66 -8.34
C VAL A 722 -18.22 -3.11 -8.77
N TRP A 723 -19.33 -3.85 -8.90
CA TRP A 723 -19.30 -5.25 -9.30
C TRP A 723 -18.75 -5.44 -10.72
N LEU A 724 -19.03 -4.53 -11.65
CA LEU A 724 -18.64 -4.62 -13.05
C LEU A 724 -17.33 -3.91 -13.38
N MET A 725 -17.12 -2.69 -12.89
CA MET A 725 -16.07 -1.80 -13.41
C MET A 725 -14.85 -1.68 -12.50
N ILE A 726 -14.98 -2.00 -11.21
CA ILE A 726 -13.86 -1.90 -10.26
C ILE A 726 -13.11 -3.24 -10.17
N PRO A 727 -11.80 -3.28 -10.47
CA PRO A 727 -10.98 -4.46 -10.24
C PRO A 727 -10.72 -4.69 -8.75
N GLU A 728 -10.47 -5.94 -8.38
CA GLU A 728 -9.92 -6.23 -7.05
C GLU A 728 -8.41 -5.98 -7.07
N THR A 729 -7.96 -5.10 -6.16
CA THR A 729 -6.56 -4.67 -6.05
C THR A 729 -5.86 -5.28 -4.84
N LYS A 730 -6.58 -5.95 -3.94
CA LYS A 730 -6.00 -6.55 -2.74
C LYS A 730 -4.90 -7.56 -3.10
N GLY A 731 -3.72 -7.37 -2.49
CA GLY A 731 -2.62 -8.32 -2.56
C GLY A 731 -1.86 -8.30 -3.89
N LEU A 732 -2.17 -7.34 -4.76
CA LEU A 732 -1.42 -7.09 -5.99
C LEU A 732 -0.41 -5.96 -5.76
N SER A 733 0.77 -6.11 -6.34
CA SER A 733 1.71 -5.01 -6.53
C SER A 733 1.14 -3.97 -7.50
N LEU A 734 1.69 -2.75 -7.48
CA LEU A 734 1.20 -1.66 -8.34
C LEU A 734 1.40 -1.99 -9.82
N GLU A 735 2.47 -2.73 -10.12
CA GLU A 735 2.83 -3.22 -11.44
C GLU A 735 1.88 -4.33 -11.91
N GLU A 736 1.45 -5.22 -11.00
CA GLU A 736 0.42 -6.22 -11.32
C GLU A 736 -0.97 -5.60 -11.54
N VAL A 737 -1.29 -4.52 -10.82
CA VAL A 737 -2.50 -3.74 -11.08
C VAL A 737 -2.46 -3.14 -12.49
N ASP A 738 -1.29 -2.72 -12.98
CA ASP A 738 -1.15 -2.21 -14.34
C ASP A 738 -1.54 -3.26 -15.41
N LEU A 739 -1.20 -4.52 -15.18
CA LEU A 739 -1.56 -5.63 -16.07
C LEU A 739 -3.08 -5.82 -16.20
N LEU A 740 -3.85 -5.51 -15.15
CA LEU A 740 -5.32 -5.59 -15.18
C LEU A 740 -5.93 -4.61 -16.20
N PHE A 741 -5.23 -3.52 -16.50
CA PHE A 741 -5.69 -2.49 -17.43
C PHE A 741 -5.04 -2.60 -18.82
N CYS A 742 -3.96 -3.37 -18.98
CA CYS A 742 -3.32 -3.63 -20.27
C CYS A 742 -4.22 -4.41 -21.25
N GLU A 743 -5.13 -5.25 -20.76
CA GLU A 743 -6.02 -6.06 -21.61
C GLU A 743 -7.28 -5.31 -22.12
N ASN A 744 -7.40 -3.98 -21.93
CA ASN A 744 -8.59 -3.19 -22.30
C ASN A 744 -9.94 -3.77 -21.80
N ARG A 745 -9.92 -4.54 -20.70
CA ARG A 745 -11.14 -5.08 -20.11
C ARG A 745 -11.90 -3.99 -19.38
N VAL A 746 -13.14 -3.74 -19.82
CA VAL A 746 -14.06 -2.79 -19.15
C VAL A 746 -14.80 -3.45 -17.97
N PHE A 747 -14.82 -4.79 -17.93
CA PHE A 747 -15.55 -5.58 -16.96
C PHE A 747 -14.62 -6.50 -16.14
N TYR A 748 -14.62 -6.31 -14.83
CA TYR A 748 -13.91 -7.10 -13.83
C TYR A 748 -14.97 -7.82 -12.98
N THR A 749 -15.06 -9.15 -12.97
CA THR A 749 -16.01 -9.89 -12.11
C THR A 749 -15.34 -10.31 -10.79
N LEU A 750 -16.10 -10.87 -9.83
CA LEU A 750 -15.64 -11.20 -8.45
C LEU A 750 -14.55 -12.30 -8.35
N ARG A 751 -14.01 -12.82 -9.46
CA ARG A 751 -12.91 -13.79 -9.44
C ARG A 751 -11.59 -13.11 -9.80
N PRO A 752 -10.65 -12.96 -8.86
CA PRO A 752 -9.25 -12.95 -9.18
C PRO A 752 -8.81 -14.41 -9.25
N THR A 753 -8.71 -14.97 -10.45
CA THR A 753 -7.81 -16.10 -10.66
C THR A 753 -6.70 -15.64 -11.56
N ALA A 754 -5.49 -15.53 -10.98
CA ALA A 754 -4.24 -15.45 -11.73
C ALA A 754 -4.11 -16.57 -12.80
N SER A 755 -4.92 -17.64 -12.72
CA SER A 755 -5.00 -18.71 -13.71
C SER A 755 -5.61 -18.33 -15.06
N ASN A 756 -6.15 -17.12 -15.24
CA ASN A 756 -6.79 -16.67 -16.50
C ASN A 756 -6.03 -15.55 -17.22
N VAL A 757 -4.81 -15.22 -16.78
CA VAL A 757 -3.87 -14.47 -17.64
C VAL A 757 -3.45 -15.44 -18.73
N ARG A 758 -4.04 -15.32 -19.92
CA ARG A 758 -3.60 -16.11 -21.06
C ARG A 758 -2.13 -15.75 -21.35
N PRO A 759 -1.26 -16.73 -21.66
CA PRO A 759 0.07 -16.42 -22.13
C PRO A 759 -0.02 -15.47 -23.34
N ARG A 760 0.84 -14.44 -23.38
CA ARG A 760 0.90 -13.43 -24.44
C ARG A 760 0.77 -14.09 -25.81
N THR A 761 -0.13 -13.62 -26.67
CA THR A 761 -0.09 -13.99 -28.09
C THR A 761 1.18 -13.41 -28.72
N SER A 762 1.71 -14.08 -29.74
CA SER A 762 2.93 -13.68 -30.46
C SER A 762 2.88 -12.24 -30.98
N GLU A 763 1.69 -11.72 -31.33
CA GLU A 763 1.50 -10.32 -31.73
C GLU A 763 1.69 -9.32 -30.57
N GLN A 764 1.32 -9.68 -29.34
CA GLN A 764 1.52 -8.82 -28.17
C GLN A 764 2.98 -8.81 -27.70
N LYS A 765 3.74 -9.88 -27.94
CA LYS A 765 5.20 -9.87 -27.74
C LYS A 765 5.89 -8.92 -28.72
N ALA A 766 5.47 -8.93 -29.99
CA ALA A 766 6.02 -8.06 -31.03
C ALA A 766 5.74 -6.56 -30.78
N MET A 767 4.57 -6.20 -30.23
CA MET A 767 4.27 -4.80 -29.86
C MET A 767 5.12 -4.29 -28.69
N VAL A 768 5.50 -5.16 -27.74
CA VAL A 768 6.35 -4.79 -26.60
C VAL A 768 7.81 -4.68 -27.04
N GLU A 769 8.29 -5.61 -27.88
CA GLU A 769 9.64 -5.53 -28.49
C GLU A 769 9.81 -4.30 -29.39
N GLN A 770 8.75 -3.78 -30.02
CA GLN A 770 8.80 -2.52 -30.77
C GLN A 770 8.82 -1.27 -29.89
N VAL A 771 8.32 -1.34 -28.66
CA VAL A 771 8.34 -0.22 -27.71
C VAL A 771 9.65 -0.20 -26.90
N GLU A 772 10.28 -1.35 -26.67
CA GLU A 772 11.60 -1.44 -26.02
C GLU A 772 12.78 -1.11 -26.96
N ASN A 773 12.53 -1.03 -28.27
CA ASN A 773 13.54 -0.67 -29.29
C ASN A 773 13.43 0.79 -29.80
N VAL A 774 12.81 1.71 -29.05
CA VAL A 774 12.76 3.16 -29.37
C VAL A 774 13.33 4.00 -28.24
#